data_AF-A0A523RTY1-F1
#
_entry.id   AF-A0A523RTY1-F1
#
_cell.length_a   1.000
_cell.length_b   1.000
_cell.length_c   1.000
_cell.angle_alpha   90.00
_cell.angle_beta   90.00
_cell.angle_gamma   90.00
#
_symmetry.space_group_name_H-M   'P 1'
#
loop_
_entity.id
_entity.type
_entity.pdbx_description
1 polymer ?
#
loop_
_entity_poly.entity_id
_entity_poly.type
_entity_poly.pdbx_seq_one_letter_code
_entity_poly.pdbx_strand_id
1 'polypeptide(L)'
;MGRKVQEFRPNVVLATAIYSGLSALVNLAYKRKNSQTVNFYEQIESIWENVRREKRLDRQQGSHDFASVQNVESVLRNLYLRMLWKSTRLYGNKESKRVYSWREGTVGPLNALLNFAGSVLRDILVPRYPFPDSDLYEIREYPNGSKKILTKKVADKTPPRKNVKTNIRAGYRGNSRNPRVLLAHPTLPALDFGDMIRAHLVELCRQCFIYNVPRIDSQRYIRLLVHRLIPYLDWIYTQGKTGRKNFYPGADKELRKIVLEIRTHYGTKSGREEGISRKVERISSDIGVEFLIEKIESIQANSYEEYIKEKCETILNHIENGIVTDIEISKFIEDVTKKSAREGNDWHRVLLSGFSHPRSLREVVFAGDTLLQTPSGLQYLAEVPVKGKNGSGKIDLTLFARAKRKAGKYIWIPIMILEIKTKVGFNFNLYGKRPRTKKPEVFVPVLNAWKRFLTEPEWNSMLESVPPKPHLTQLDAYEDALLSEYNALVGDVIELKHLWKGVVTLDVTQDFSNTKIAFDQLVEQLTERITNGEFNGQWKTLRVEKEASDEPAPRIAITMTPAKGDISILKSISPPISVSLENPFKERMEDDVFFTQYISVPSPTTSGKSAAWLAKNWHLLNHLAELEETTSKSTLFWVDLLGDYPNEKITEMRFGLHALRKKKLITKIEYTRLSELLARIRFVSVRDETDRFLFENDSAGIEKVRDMILKTTDIDTENRIVVVDGWPDLEKMLPNTNRKNLSVLEITLLQILKETAQEVIWVDNGVNHPQVSKTYQRSCVSPIFYRSPRKRIVDEILWNLPTAPRKMGWLSPQYDDSRVIIQDLPTEHPPWDTVIHVPYLKGWTRKFSAATIRDPVIAAAQYLGDLNQQQSMHGRSFQSTSIQVRYDAIGKESLDSVKEQALTLIPSLRRRKQQDDTSEDVSDEWVLSFMPVDSGLVQPSLTSRLQPDVIRPPPSPNRSDPSIELYVAAENITRGWIHKTPTEDDDISSVISRRAPHAYSRIRPNVDTIETRRKEILRIATAAKYLARTSPHYDSLFREIVSICEYDRSIPVDEEYLLAILHEIREAILRKPEPRQLWKLLLNTRLSSADLLNIDNQRSLRQAQ
;
A
#
# COMPACT_ATOMS: atom_id res chain seq x y z
N MET A 1 23.08 -2.46 -46.12
CA MET A 1 23.13 -1.21 -45.32
C MET A 1 22.09 -1.27 -44.21
N GLY A 2 22.50 -1.49 -42.96
CA GLY A 2 21.55 -1.59 -41.84
C GLY A 2 20.90 -0.23 -41.56
N ARG A 3 19.56 -0.15 -41.61
CA ARG A 3 18.82 1.02 -41.11
C ARG A 3 19.20 1.21 -39.64
N LYS A 4 19.91 2.30 -39.32
CA LYS A 4 20.20 2.70 -37.93
C LYS A 4 18.87 2.70 -37.15
N VAL A 5 18.78 1.84 -36.13
CA VAL A 5 17.62 1.77 -35.23
C VAL A 5 17.40 3.17 -34.67
N GLN A 6 16.23 3.74 -34.96
CA GLN A 6 15.86 5.07 -34.48
C GLN A 6 15.81 5.03 -32.95
N GLU A 7 16.78 5.72 -32.32
CA GLU A 7 16.91 5.82 -30.87
C GLU A 7 15.60 6.32 -30.23
N PHE A 8 15.16 5.65 -29.16
CA PHE A 8 13.96 6.06 -28.41
C PHE A 8 14.18 7.45 -27.78
N ARG A 9 13.28 8.40 -28.05
CA ARG A 9 13.39 9.79 -27.60
C ARG A 9 12.34 10.10 -26.52
N PRO A 10 12.66 9.90 -25.22
CA PRO A 10 11.69 10.06 -24.13
C PRO A 10 11.15 11.49 -24.02
N ASN A 11 12.00 12.50 -24.30
CA ASN A 11 11.61 13.91 -24.30
C ASN A 11 10.54 14.24 -25.36
N VAL A 12 10.63 13.68 -26.56
CA VAL A 12 9.64 13.90 -27.64
C VAL A 12 8.30 13.25 -27.28
N VAL A 13 8.36 12.03 -26.76
CA VAL A 13 7.18 11.26 -26.34
C VAL A 13 6.41 12.02 -25.25
N LEU A 14 7.10 12.45 -24.18
CA LEU A 14 6.50 13.19 -23.09
C LEU A 14 5.96 14.56 -23.52
N ALA A 15 6.72 15.32 -24.30
CA ALA A 15 6.26 16.63 -24.78
C ALA A 15 4.98 16.52 -25.62
N THR A 16 4.90 15.49 -26.47
CA THR A 16 3.72 15.24 -27.31
C THR A 16 2.53 14.79 -26.47
N ALA A 17 2.74 13.91 -25.49
CA ALA A 17 1.71 13.42 -24.58
C ALA A 17 1.13 14.54 -23.71
N ILE A 18 1.98 15.33 -23.06
CA ILE A 18 1.58 16.48 -22.21
C ILE A 18 0.78 17.49 -23.04
N TYR A 19 1.28 17.88 -24.21
CA TYR A 19 0.59 18.83 -25.08
C TYR A 19 -0.77 18.30 -25.55
N SER A 20 -0.86 17.02 -25.93
CA SER A 20 -2.10 16.39 -26.37
C SER A 20 -3.12 16.31 -25.23
N GLY A 21 -2.67 15.99 -24.01
CA GLY A 21 -3.50 15.95 -22.81
C GLY A 21 -4.05 17.32 -22.42
N LEU A 22 -3.23 18.37 -22.46
CA LEU A 22 -3.66 19.75 -22.18
C LEU A 22 -4.65 20.26 -23.23
N SER A 23 -4.40 19.98 -24.52
CA SER A 23 -5.34 20.30 -25.59
C SER A 23 -6.71 19.65 -25.36
N ALA A 24 -6.73 18.36 -24.99
CA ALA A 24 -7.97 17.65 -24.68
C ALA A 24 -8.65 18.19 -23.41
N LEU A 25 -7.87 18.57 -22.38
CA LEU A 25 -8.39 19.20 -21.17
C LEU A 25 -9.15 20.50 -21.49
N VAL A 26 -8.60 21.36 -22.34
CA VAL A 26 -9.23 22.63 -22.75
C VAL A 26 -10.57 22.34 -23.45
N ASN A 27 -10.61 21.35 -24.33
CA ASN A 27 -11.86 20.95 -25.00
C ASN A 27 -12.90 20.36 -24.04
N LEU A 28 -12.47 19.56 -23.06
CA LEU A 28 -13.37 19.06 -22.01
C LEU A 28 -13.86 20.19 -21.11
N ALA A 29 -13.04 21.20 -20.84
CA ALA A 29 -13.43 22.40 -20.10
C ALA A 29 -14.49 23.21 -20.88
N TYR A 30 -14.30 23.40 -22.19
CA TYR A 30 -15.30 24.05 -23.05
C TYR A 30 -16.67 23.37 -22.97
N LYS A 31 -16.70 22.03 -23.05
CA LYS A 31 -17.92 21.23 -22.92
C LYS A 31 -18.60 21.33 -21.54
N ARG A 32 -17.88 21.82 -20.53
CA ARG A 32 -18.37 22.02 -19.15
C ARG A 32 -18.73 23.48 -18.85
N LYS A 33 -18.56 24.41 -19.81
CA LYS A 33 -18.88 25.82 -19.62
C LYS A 33 -20.37 25.97 -19.30
N ASN A 34 -20.66 26.53 -18.13
CA ASN A 34 -21.99 26.97 -17.70
C ASN A 34 -21.87 28.26 -16.88
N SER A 35 -22.98 28.83 -16.44
CA SER A 35 -23.00 30.09 -15.67
C SER A 35 -22.14 30.06 -14.40
N GLN A 36 -21.92 28.89 -13.78
CA GLN A 36 -21.12 28.75 -12.57
C GLN A 36 -19.64 28.43 -12.82
N THR A 37 -19.27 28.02 -14.03
CA THR A 37 -17.91 27.55 -14.38
C THR A 37 -17.26 28.35 -15.50
N VAL A 38 -17.96 29.31 -16.09
CA VAL A 38 -17.49 30.12 -17.23
C VAL A 38 -16.18 30.85 -16.94
N ASN A 39 -16.04 31.47 -15.76
CA ASN A 39 -14.81 32.18 -15.38
C ASN A 39 -13.58 31.26 -15.41
N PHE A 40 -13.71 30.02 -14.90
CA PHE A 40 -12.61 29.06 -14.94
C PHE A 40 -12.27 28.62 -16.37
N TYR A 41 -13.29 28.47 -17.23
CA TYR A 41 -13.07 28.14 -18.64
C TYR A 41 -12.32 29.27 -19.37
N GLU A 42 -12.74 30.52 -19.18
CA GLU A 42 -12.11 31.68 -19.83
C GLU A 42 -10.65 31.85 -19.40
N GLN A 43 -10.33 31.59 -18.13
CA GLN A 43 -8.95 31.52 -17.66
C GLN A 43 -8.16 30.39 -18.33
N ILE A 44 -8.73 29.18 -18.42
CA ILE A 44 -8.10 28.03 -19.09
C ILE A 44 -7.82 28.35 -20.57
N GLU A 45 -8.79 28.92 -21.28
CA GLU A 45 -8.71 29.26 -22.70
C GLU A 45 -7.65 30.35 -22.94
N SER A 46 -7.68 31.43 -22.15
CA SER A 46 -6.72 32.53 -22.24
C SER A 46 -5.28 32.06 -22.04
N ILE A 47 -5.02 31.28 -20.97
CA ILE A 47 -3.69 30.70 -20.70
C ILE A 47 -3.25 29.81 -21.87
N TRP A 48 -4.16 28.99 -22.40
CA TRP A 48 -3.84 28.06 -23.49
C TRP A 48 -3.56 28.75 -24.82
N GLU A 49 -4.29 29.82 -25.18
CA GLU A 49 -4.02 30.60 -26.39
C GLU A 49 -2.67 31.31 -26.32
N ASN A 50 -2.28 31.83 -25.15
CA ASN A 50 -0.94 32.38 -24.94
C ASN A 50 0.16 31.33 -25.18
N VAL A 51 -0.02 30.12 -24.63
CA VAL A 51 0.92 29.00 -24.83
C VAL A 51 1.00 28.58 -26.31
N ARG A 52 -0.13 28.57 -27.04
CA ARG A 52 -0.12 28.31 -28.49
C ARG A 52 0.64 29.39 -29.26
N ARG A 53 0.47 30.67 -28.88
CA ARG A 53 1.16 31.81 -29.49
C ARG A 53 2.66 31.73 -29.27
N GLU A 54 3.11 31.55 -28.03
CA GLU A 54 4.53 31.38 -27.69
C GLU A 54 5.15 30.21 -28.44
N LYS A 55 4.49 29.05 -28.44
CA LYS A 55 4.99 27.87 -29.16
C LYS A 55 5.07 28.07 -30.68
N ARG A 56 4.22 28.91 -31.28
CA ARG A 56 4.31 29.28 -32.70
C ARG A 56 5.52 30.19 -32.94
N LEU A 57 5.75 31.18 -32.07
CA LEU A 57 6.90 32.08 -32.13
C LEU A 57 8.22 31.31 -31.96
N ASP A 58 8.31 30.42 -30.98
CA ASP A 58 9.49 29.58 -30.74
C ASP A 58 9.84 28.76 -32.00
N ARG A 59 8.82 28.13 -32.61
CA ARG A 59 8.99 27.37 -33.86
C ARG A 59 9.49 28.23 -35.02
N GLN A 60 8.99 29.47 -35.15
CA GLN A 60 9.44 30.41 -36.17
C GLN A 60 10.89 30.83 -35.95
N GLN A 61 11.33 30.94 -34.69
CA GLN A 61 12.71 31.28 -34.31
C GLN A 61 13.67 30.06 -34.31
N GLY A 62 13.20 28.87 -34.71
CA GLY A 62 13.98 27.63 -34.64
C GLY A 62 14.25 27.12 -33.22
N SER A 63 13.61 27.72 -32.21
CA SER A 63 13.63 27.28 -30.83
C SER A 63 12.63 26.14 -30.62
N HIS A 64 13.07 25.09 -29.93
CA HIS A 64 12.21 23.99 -29.50
C HIS A 64 11.99 24.03 -27.98
N ASP A 65 11.81 25.22 -27.40
CA ASP A 65 11.52 25.32 -25.98
C ASP A 65 10.13 24.74 -25.68
N PHE A 66 10.05 23.95 -24.62
CA PHE A 66 8.81 23.36 -24.12
C PHE A 66 8.45 23.93 -22.74
N ALA A 67 9.27 24.83 -22.20
CA ALA A 67 9.05 25.48 -20.91
C ALA A 67 7.71 26.22 -20.85
N SER A 68 7.30 26.90 -21.93
CA SER A 68 5.99 27.58 -22.04
C SER A 68 4.83 26.63 -21.70
N VAL A 69 4.84 25.41 -22.24
CA VAL A 69 3.83 24.38 -21.96
C VAL A 69 3.98 23.82 -20.54
N GLN A 70 5.20 23.48 -20.11
CA GLN A 70 5.41 22.85 -18.79
C GLN A 70 5.08 23.80 -17.62
N ASN A 71 5.31 25.10 -17.80
CA ASN A 71 5.07 26.10 -16.75
C ASN A 71 3.58 26.26 -16.45
N VAL A 72 2.72 26.14 -17.46
CA VAL A 72 1.26 26.31 -17.30
C VAL A 72 0.52 25.01 -16.95
N GLU A 73 1.15 23.84 -17.14
CA GLU A 73 0.46 22.55 -17.05
C GLU A 73 -0.29 22.38 -15.72
N SER A 74 0.39 22.63 -14.60
CA SER A 74 -0.19 22.47 -13.27
C SER A 74 -1.36 23.45 -13.01
N VAL A 75 -1.28 24.66 -13.58
CA VAL A 75 -2.32 25.70 -13.46
C VAL A 75 -3.58 25.28 -14.19
N LEU A 76 -3.46 24.86 -15.45
CA LEU A 76 -4.60 24.40 -16.26
C LEU A 76 -5.32 23.20 -15.61
N ARG A 77 -4.55 22.24 -15.09
CA ARG A 77 -5.12 21.08 -14.38
C ARG A 77 -5.83 21.48 -13.09
N ASN A 78 -5.29 22.43 -12.33
CA ASN A 78 -5.92 22.93 -11.11
C ASN A 78 -7.23 23.67 -11.40
N LEU A 79 -7.27 24.52 -12.43
CA LEU A 79 -8.51 25.20 -12.86
C LEU A 79 -9.58 24.19 -13.27
N TYR A 80 -9.20 23.15 -14.02
CA TYR A 80 -10.13 22.08 -14.41
C TYR A 80 -10.67 21.28 -13.20
N LEU A 81 -9.87 21.09 -12.16
CA LEU A 81 -10.32 20.50 -10.89
C LEU A 81 -11.24 21.46 -10.11
N ARG A 82 -10.99 22.78 -10.12
CA ARG A 82 -11.92 23.76 -9.54
C ARG A 82 -13.29 23.71 -10.22
N MET A 83 -13.33 23.59 -11.55
CA MET A 83 -14.57 23.34 -12.30
C MET A 83 -15.27 22.03 -11.86
N LEU A 84 -14.51 20.96 -11.63
CA LEU A 84 -15.03 19.69 -11.11
C LEU A 84 -15.73 19.88 -9.76
N TRP A 85 -15.08 20.52 -8.79
CA TRP A 85 -15.63 20.71 -7.45
C TRP A 85 -16.89 21.58 -7.47
N LYS A 86 -16.86 22.69 -8.22
CA LYS A 86 -18.02 23.58 -8.38
C LYS A 86 -19.21 22.83 -9.00
N SER A 87 -18.98 22.10 -10.09
CA SER A 87 -20.04 21.38 -10.82
C SER A 87 -20.64 20.19 -10.06
N THR A 88 -19.98 19.67 -9.03
CA THR A 88 -20.44 18.51 -8.24
C THR A 88 -21.13 18.90 -6.94
N ARG A 89 -21.08 20.18 -6.55
CA ARG A 89 -21.69 20.68 -5.30
C ARG A 89 -23.20 20.44 -5.23
N LEU A 90 -23.90 20.64 -6.35
CA LEU A 90 -25.35 20.41 -6.46
C LEU A 90 -25.74 18.93 -6.27
N TYR A 91 -24.79 18.01 -6.39
CA TYR A 91 -24.98 16.57 -6.24
C TYR A 91 -24.48 16.08 -4.86
N GLY A 92 -24.37 16.97 -3.88
CA GLY A 92 -24.00 16.64 -2.50
C GLY A 92 -22.49 16.55 -2.26
N ASN A 93 -21.64 17.00 -3.19
CA ASN A 93 -20.21 17.08 -2.93
C ASN A 93 -19.91 18.22 -1.93
N LYS A 94 -19.35 17.86 -0.78
CA LYS A 94 -18.88 18.81 0.26
C LYS A 94 -17.38 19.12 0.12
N GLU A 95 -16.66 18.41 -0.74
CA GLU A 95 -15.22 18.56 -0.93
C GLU A 95 -14.90 19.75 -1.87
N SER A 96 -13.97 20.61 -1.44
CA SER A 96 -13.51 21.78 -2.23
C SER A 96 -12.13 21.60 -2.87
N LYS A 97 -11.41 20.53 -2.52
CA LYS A 97 -10.04 20.26 -3.00
C LYS A 97 -9.74 18.77 -3.13
N ARG A 98 -8.63 18.49 -3.83
CA ARG A 98 -8.10 17.13 -3.95
C ARG A 98 -7.52 16.66 -2.61
N VAL A 99 -7.93 15.48 -2.16
CA VAL A 99 -7.42 14.81 -0.95
C VAL A 99 -6.89 13.43 -1.35
N TYR A 100 -5.58 13.23 -1.32
CA TYR A 100 -4.94 12.01 -1.81
C TYR A 100 -4.92 10.88 -0.79
N SER A 101 -5.03 11.20 0.50
CA SER A 101 -5.04 10.21 1.57
C SER A 101 -5.76 10.76 2.79
N TRP A 102 -6.15 9.87 3.70
CA TRP A 102 -6.67 10.23 5.02
C TRP A 102 -5.70 11.11 5.83
N ARG A 103 -4.41 11.16 5.46
CA ARG A 103 -3.42 12.08 6.06
C ARG A 103 -3.63 13.54 5.66
N GLU A 104 -4.31 13.80 4.54
CA GLU A 104 -4.50 15.15 3.98
C GLU A 104 -5.91 15.71 4.26
N GLY A 105 -6.84 14.86 4.71
CA GLY A 105 -8.26 15.17 4.83
C GLY A 105 -9.13 13.92 4.87
N THR A 106 -10.37 14.04 5.32
CA THR A 106 -11.40 13.01 5.08
C THR A 106 -11.54 12.80 3.58
N VAL A 107 -11.35 11.57 3.12
CA VAL A 107 -11.47 11.24 1.69
C VAL A 107 -12.95 11.03 1.38
N GLY A 108 -13.59 12.04 0.81
CA GLY A 108 -14.95 11.93 0.33
C GLY A 108 -15.05 11.06 -0.93
N PRO A 109 -16.29 10.75 -1.37
CA PRO A 109 -16.53 9.76 -2.41
C PRO A 109 -15.87 10.11 -3.75
N LEU A 110 -15.89 11.39 -4.14
CA LEU A 110 -15.30 11.84 -5.39
C LEU A 110 -13.77 11.78 -5.33
N ASN A 111 -13.17 12.21 -4.22
CA ASN A 111 -11.73 12.03 -4.01
C ASN A 111 -11.32 10.54 -3.99
N ALA A 112 -12.14 9.65 -3.44
CA ALA A 112 -11.89 8.21 -3.46
C ALA A 112 -11.86 7.64 -4.88
N LEU A 113 -12.79 8.06 -5.75
CA LEU A 113 -12.81 7.67 -7.17
C LEU A 113 -11.57 8.17 -7.91
N LEU A 114 -11.24 9.46 -7.74
CA LEU A 114 -10.05 10.04 -8.36
C LEU A 114 -8.75 9.39 -7.85
N ASN A 115 -8.68 9.01 -6.56
CA ASN A 115 -7.53 8.29 -5.97
C ASN A 115 -7.38 6.90 -6.60
N PHE A 116 -8.50 6.21 -6.80
CA PHE A 116 -8.52 4.93 -7.51
C PHE A 116 -8.09 5.09 -8.98
N ALA A 117 -8.59 6.10 -9.70
CA ALA A 117 -8.16 6.38 -11.07
C ALA A 117 -6.65 6.64 -11.15
N GLY A 118 -6.11 7.42 -10.20
CA GLY A 118 -4.67 7.63 -10.07
C GLY A 118 -3.88 6.34 -9.78
N SER A 119 -4.41 5.42 -8.97
CA SER A 119 -3.77 4.11 -8.76
C SER A 119 -3.83 3.22 -9.99
N VAL A 120 -4.94 3.21 -10.74
CA VAL A 120 -5.05 2.42 -11.98
C VAL A 120 -4.04 2.90 -13.02
N LEU A 121 -3.85 4.22 -13.17
CA LEU A 121 -2.82 4.77 -14.04
C LEU A 121 -1.41 4.28 -13.63
N ARG A 122 -1.11 4.25 -12.33
CA ARG A 122 0.17 3.72 -11.83
C ARG A 122 0.34 2.24 -12.13
N ASP A 123 -0.69 1.45 -11.82
CA ASP A 123 -0.68 0.00 -11.98
C ASP A 123 -0.43 -0.41 -13.43
N ILE A 124 -1.03 0.31 -14.39
CA ILE A 124 -0.99 -0.03 -15.82
C ILE A 124 0.19 0.63 -16.54
N LEU A 125 0.43 1.92 -16.34
CA LEU A 125 1.36 2.67 -17.19
C LEU A 125 2.83 2.40 -16.84
N VAL A 126 3.14 2.25 -15.56
CA VAL A 126 4.52 2.07 -15.10
C VAL A 126 5.16 0.80 -15.68
N PRO A 127 4.51 -0.38 -15.66
CA PRO A 127 5.08 -1.57 -16.29
C PRO A 127 4.98 -1.54 -17.83
N ARG A 128 3.93 -0.96 -18.41
CA ARG A 128 3.73 -0.97 -19.89
C ARG A 128 4.60 0.03 -20.65
N TYR A 129 4.97 1.15 -20.03
CA TYR A 129 5.74 2.24 -20.66
C TYR A 129 7.04 2.50 -19.90
N PRO A 130 8.04 1.61 -19.99
CA PRO A 130 9.30 1.76 -19.28
C PRO A 130 10.16 2.87 -19.91
N PHE A 131 10.28 3.99 -19.20
CA PHE A 131 11.18 5.08 -19.58
C PHE A 131 12.62 4.83 -19.08
N PRO A 132 13.66 5.28 -19.82
CA PRO A 132 15.04 5.23 -19.37
C PRO A 132 15.26 6.15 -18.16
N ASP A 133 16.35 5.92 -17.41
CA ASP A 133 16.68 6.76 -16.25
C ASP A 133 16.88 8.23 -16.68
N SER A 134 16.33 9.16 -15.91
CA SER A 134 16.38 10.60 -16.21
C SER A 134 17.71 11.24 -15.79
N ASP A 135 18.11 12.31 -16.48
CA ASP A 135 19.20 13.18 -16.04
C ASP A 135 18.74 14.12 -14.91
N LEU A 136 19.66 14.53 -14.05
CA LEU A 136 19.44 15.61 -13.08
C LEU A 136 19.85 16.96 -13.66
N TYR A 137 19.03 17.98 -13.38
CA TYR A 137 19.24 19.37 -13.76
C TYR A 137 19.20 20.26 -12.53
N GLU A 138 20.05 21.29 -12.52
CA GLU A 138 19.97 22.39 -11.59
C GLU A 138 19.33 23.59 -12.27
N ILE A 139 18.21 24.05 -11.71
CA ILE A 139 17.49 25.26 -12.13
C ILE A 139 17.97 26.39 -11.26
N ARG A 140 18.61 27.38 -11.88
CA ARG A 140 19.10 28.61 -11.25
C ARG A 140 18.13 29.73 -11.52
N GLU A 141 17.52 30.26 -10.48
CA GLU A 141 16.65 31.43 -10.54
C GLU A 141 17.43 32.65 -10.07
N TYR A 142 17.61 33.61 -10.98
CA TYR A 142 18.35 34.85 -10.73
C TYR A 142 17.42 35.92 -10.15
N PRO A 143 17.97 36.95 -9.46
CA PRO A 143 17.17 38.01 -8.86
C PRO A 143 16.25 38.76 -9.84
N ASN A 144 16.61 38.81 -11.13
CA ASN A 144 15.79 39.38 -12.19
C ASN A 144 14.63 38.47 -12.67
N GLY A 145 14.40 37.34 -12.00
CA GLY A 145 13.39 36.33 -12.36
C GLY A 145 13.78 35.38 -13.50
N SER A 146 14.91 35.62 -14.17
CA SER A 146 15.38 34.73 -15.24
C SER A 146 15.78 33.36 -14.67
N LYS A 147 15.52 32.30 -15.43
CA LYS A 147 15.82 30.92 -15.03
C LYS A 147 16.82 30.30 -16.01
N LYS A 148 17.93 29.79 -15.49
CA LYS A 148 18.92 29.01 -16.26
C LYS A 148 18.90 27.57 -15.80
N ILE A 149 18.69 26.66 -16.74
CA ILE A 149 18.62 25.22 -16.48
C ILE A 149 19.93 24.58 -16.97
N LEU A 150 20.73 24.06 -16.03
CA LEU A 150 22.01 23.41 -16.27
C LEU A 150 21.90 21.93 -15.98
N THR A 151 22.59 21.07 -16.73
CA THR A 151 22.74 19.66 -16.33
C THR A 151 23.57 19.60 -15.05
N LYS A 152 23.31 18.63 -14.18
CA LYS A 152 24.03 18.53 -12.88
C LYS A 152 25.55 18.49 -13.07
N LYS A 153 26.04 17.75 -14.07
CA LYS A 153 27.46 17.71 -14.46
C LYS A 153 28.06 19.08 -14.80
N VAL A 154 27.28 20.00 -15.37
CA VAL A 154 27.72 21.37 -15.68
C VAL A 154 27.59 22.27 -14.46
N ALA A 155 26.50 22.12 -13.71
CA ALA A 155 26.25 22.87 -12.49
C ALA A 155 27.34 22.64 -11.44
N ASP A 156 27.78 21.39 -11.26
CA ASP A 156 28.85 21.01 -10.33
C ASP A 156 30.20 21.65 -10.70
N LYS A 157 30.44 21.91 -11.99
CA LYS A 157 31.66 22.61 -12.47
C LYS A 157 31.57 24.13 -12.36
N THR A 158 30.37 24.68 -12.22
CA THR A 158 30.14 26.13 -12.26
C THR A 158 29.25 26.51 -11.09
N PRO A 159 29.76 26.70 -9.86
CA PRO A 159 28.91 26.93 -8.70
C PRO A 159 27.98 28.16 -8.87
N PRO A 160 26.77 28.15 -8.26
CA PRO A 160 25.86 29.28 -8.36
C PRO A 160 26.47 30.54 -7.71
N ARG A 161 26.21 31.71 -8.30
CA ARG A 161 26.60 33.00 -7.71
C ARG A 161 25.82 33.25 -6.40
N LYS A 162 26.36 34.09 -5.52
CA LYS A 162 25.68 34.55 -4.29
C LYS A 162 24.29 35.10 -4.66
N ASN A 163 23.24 34.75 -3.90
CA ASN A 163 21.83 35.12 -4.11
C ASN A 163 21.09 34.46 -5.29
N VAL A 164 21.66 33.43 -5.93
CA VAL A 164 20.93 32.61 -6.93
C VAL A 164 20.22 31.46 -6.22
N LYS A 165 18.91 31.33 -6.39
CA LYS A 165 18.16 30.19 -5.86
C LYS A 165 18.37 28.98 -6.78
N THR A 166 18.77 27.86 -6.22
CA THR A 166 18.98 26.62 -6.98
C THR A 166 17.98 25.55 -6.57
N ASN A 167 17.41 24.86 -7.57
CA ASN A 167 16.51 23.74 -7.36
C ASN A 167 16.91 22.59 -8.29
N ILE A 168 16.93 21.35 -7.79
CA ILE A 168 17.24 20.18 -8.61
C ILE A 168 15.95 19.59 -9.17
N ARG A 169 15.93 19.27 -10.48
CA ARG A 169 14.85 18.54 -11.14
C ARG A 169 15.38 17.43 -12.03
N ALA A 170 14.65 16.32 -12.09
CA ALA A 170 14.87 15.28 -13.07
C ALA A 170 14.31 15.70 -14.44
N GLY A 171 14.90 15.23 -15.54
CA GLY A 171 14.46 15.55 -16.89
C GLY A 171 15.15 14.73 -17.98
N TYR A 172 14.69 14.90 -19.21
CA TYR A 172 15.34 14.38 -20.41
C TYR A 172 15.91 15.51 -21.27
N ARG A 173 17.11 15.29 -21.79
CA ARG A 173 17.83 16.28 -22.61
C ARG A 173 17.06 16.59 -23.88
N GLY A 174 16.98 17.89 -24.19
CA GLY A 174 16.63 18.38 -25.51
C GLY A 174 17.86 18.62 -26.38
N ASN A 175 17.63 18.95 -27.63
CA ASN A 175 18.64 19.44 -28.57
C ASN A 175 18.01 20.49 -29.50
N SER A 176 18.75 20.96 -30.51
CA SER A 176 18.26 21.97 -31.46
C SER A 176 17.03 21.54 -32.27
N ARG A 177 16.60 20.26 -32.21
CA ARG A 177 15.43 19.74 -32.93
C ARG A 177 14.35 19.16 -32.02
N ASN A 178 14.65 18.93 -30.74
CA ASN A 178 13.77 18.23 -29.81
C ASN A 178 13.74 18.95 -28.47
N PRO A 179 12.55 19.07 -27.84
CA PRO A 179 12.41 19.83 -26.61
C PRO A 179 13.14 19.18 -25.45
N ARG A 180 13.60 19.99 -24.49
CA ARG A 180 13.94 19.52 -23.15
C ARG A 180 12.65 19.36 -22.35
N VAL A 181 12.54 18.28 -21.59
CA VAL A 181 11.37 18.02 -20.73
C VAL A 181 11.83 17.76 -19.31
N LEU A 182 11.35 18.56 -18.37
CA LEU A 182 11.52 18.33 -16.94
C LEU A 182 10.38 17.47 -16.39
N LEU A 183 10.67 16.54 -15.49
CA LEU A 183 9.69 15.59 -14.97
C LEU A 183 8.94 16.15 -13.76
N ALA A 184 7.62 15.92 -13.72
CA ALA A 184 6.82 16.20 -12.52
C ALA A 184 6.83 15.00 -11.56
N HIS A 185 7.03 13.78 -12.08
CA HIS A 185 7.24 12.55 -11.31
C HIS A 185 8.65 11.99 -11.59
N PRO A 186 9.70 12.48 -10.90
CA PRO A 186 11.10 12.15 -11.19
C PRO A 186 11.42 10.66 -11.31
N THR A 187 10.80 9.84 -10.45
CA THR A 187 11.04 8.39 -10.40
C THR A 187 10.01 7.58 -11.20
N LEU A 188 8.93 8.20 -11.68
CA LEU A 188 7.88 7.54 -12.48
C LEU A 188 7.49 8.40 -13.71
N PRO A 189 8.38 8.57 -14.70
CA PRO A 189 8.07 9.33 -15.92
C PRO A 189 6.85 8.81 -16.69
N ALA A 190 6.52 7.52 -16.53
CA ALA A 190 5.30 6.93 -17.09
C ALA A 190 4.00 7.60 -16.59
N LEU A 191 4.02 8.26 -15.42
CA LEU A 191 2.89 9.05 -14.93
C LEU A 191 2.77 10.38 -15.66
N ASP A 192 3.89 11.06 -15.91
CA ASP A 192 3.96 12.26 -16.75
C ASP A 192 3.55 11.97 -18.19
N PHE A 193 3.70 10.73 -18.63
CA PHE A 193 3.17 10.25 -19.90
C PHE A 193 1.64 10.02 -19.83
N GLY A 194 1.17 9.36 -18.77
CA GLY A 194 -0.24 9.11 -18.49
C GLY A 194 -1.12 10.34 -18.28
N ASP A 195 -0.49 11.48 -17.99
CA ASP A 195 -1.09 12.81 -17.95
C ASP A 195 -1.88 13.17 -19.22
N MET A 196 -1.58 12.53 -20.35
CA MET A 196 -2.33 12.61 -21.61
C MET A 196 -3.81 12.23 -21.45
N ILE A 197 -4.13 11.20 -20.65
CA ILE A 197 -5.49 10.66 -20.51
C ILE A 197 -6.18 11.06 -19.19
N ARG A 198 -5.49 11.79 -18.32
CA ARG A 198 -5.96 12.11 -16.96
C ARG A 198 -7.25 12.95 -16.94
N ALA A 199 -7.42 13.88 -17.89
CA ALA A 199 -8.59 14.76 -17.93
C ALA A 199 -9.89 13.96 -18.22
N HIS A 200 -9.81 12.96 -19.09
CA HIS A 200 -10.93 12.04 -19.38
C HIS A 200 -11.31 11.20 -18.16
N LEU A 201 -10.32 10.71 -17.40
CA LEU A 201 -10.57 9.97 -16.16
C LEU A 201 -11.21 10.84 -15.08
N VAL A 202 -10.78 12.10 -14.96
CA VAL A 202 -11.40 13.08 -14.05
C VAL A 202 -12.85 13.33 -14.44
N GLU A 203 -13.15 13.45 -15.74
CA GLU A 203 -14.53 13.57 -16.24
C GLU A 203 -15.34 12.31 -15.95
N LEU A 204 -14.80 11.11 -16.17
CA LEU A 204 -15.51 9.88 -15.83
C LEU A 204 -15.81 9.77 -14.33
N CYS A 205 -14.86 10.10 -13.45
CA CYS A 205 -15.08 10.10 -12.00
C CYS A 205 -16.22 11.07 -11.60
N ARG A 206 -16.31 12.22 -12.27
CA ARG A 206 -17.42 13.18 -12.11
C ARG A 206 -18.77 12.54 -12.43
N GLN A 207 -18.85 11.86 -13.58
CA GLN A 207 -20.08 11.24 -14.06
C GLN A 207 -20.51 10.10 -13.13
N CYS A 208 -19.57 9.25 -12.72
CA CYS A 208 -19.84 8.20 -11.72
C CYS A 208 -20.38 8.77 -10.41
N PHE A 209 -19.83 9.90 -9.95
CA PHE A 209 -20.31 10.58 -8.74
C PHE A 209 -21.73 11.13 -8.90
N ILE A 210 -22.00 11.82 -10.01
CA ILE A 210 -23.30 12.46 -10.30
C ILE A 210 -24.43 11.43 -10.33
N TYR A 211 -24.21 10.30 -11.01
CA TYR A 211 -25.20 9.23 -11.14
C TYR A 211 -25.13 8.20 -10.01
N ASN A 212 -24.43 8.50 -8.91
CA ASN A 212 -24.25 7.63 -7.75
C ASN A 212 -23.93 6.17 -8.13
N VAL A 213 -23.02 5.98 -9.09
CA VAL A 213 -22.64 4.66 -9.59
C VAL A 213 -21.97 3.88 -8.45
N PRO A 214 -22.37 2.62 -8.18
CA PRO A 214 -21.73 1.78 -7.18
C PRO A 214 -20.21 1.77 -7.34
N ARG A 215 -19.47 1.77 -6.23
CA ARG A 215 -18.01 1.90 -6.25
C ARG A 215 -17.35 0.83 -7.12
N ILE A 216 -17.82 -0.42 -7.05
CA ILE A 216 -17.28 -1.54 -7.83
C ILE A 216 -17.46 -1.29 -9.35
N ASP A 217 -18.63 -0.83 -9.77
CA ASP A 217 -18.90 -0.54 -11.18
C ASP A 217 -18.17 0.72 -11.66
N SER A 218 -18.06 1.75 -10.80
CA SER A 218 -17.20 2.92 -11.08
C SER A 218 -15.75 2.51 -11.34
N GLN A 219 -15.22 1.58 -10.54
CA GLN A 219 -13.86 1.06 -10.69
C GLN A 219 -13.67 0.31 -12.02
N ARG A 220 -14.69 -0.45 -12.46
CA ARG A 220 -14.68 -1.14 -13.76
C ARG A 220 -14.71 -0.17 -14.93
N TYR A 221 -15.59 0.82 -14.92
CA TYR A 221 -15.63 1.85 -15.96
C TYR A 221 -14.32 2.63 -16.06
N ILE A 222 -13.68 2.93 -14.92
CA ILE A 222 -12.36 3.59 -14.90
C ILE A 222 -11.32 2.71 -15.60
N ARG A 223 -11.28 1.41 -15.32
CA ARG A 223 -10.36 0.46 -15.99
C ARG A 223 -10.67 0.35 -17.47
N LEU A 224 -11.95 0.24 -17.84
CA LEU A 224 -12.40 0.17 -19.23
C LEU A 224 -12.01 1.41 -20.04
N LEU A 225 -12.14 2.61 -19.46
CA LEU A 225 -11.69 3.83 -20.14
C LEU A 225 -10.18 3.84 -20.33
N VAL A 226 -9.38 3.43 -19.33
CA VAL A 226 -7.93 3.31 -19.51
C VAL A 226 -7.60 2.32 -20.62
N HIS A 227 -8.24 1.14 -20.63
CA HIS A 227 -8.12 0.12 -21.69
C HIS A 227 -8.36 0.72 -23.07
N ARG A 228 -9.50 1.40 -23.29
CA ARG A 228 -9.85 2.02 -24.58
C ARG A 228 -8.91 3.17 -24.99
N LEU A 229 -8.19 3.77 -24.04
CA LEU A 229 -7.27 4.88 -24.32
C LEU A 229 -5.82 4.44 -24.56
N ILE A 230 -5.43 3.21 -24.19
CA ILE A 230 -4.09 2.65 -24.40
C ILE A 230 -3.62 2.70 -25.86
N PRO A 231 -4.45 2.38 -26.88
CA PRO A 231 -4.00 2.47 -28.28
C PRO A 231 -3.51 3.86 -28.68
N TYR A 232 -4.05 4.93 -28.08
CA TYR A 232 -3.57 6.29 -28.32
C TYR A 232 -2.24 6.59 -27.62
N LEU A 233 -2.03 6.01 -26.43
CA LEU A 233 -0.75 6.08 -25.75
C LEU A 233 0.32 5.31 -26.55
N ASP A 234 0.02 4.10 -27.03
CA ASP A 234 0.94 3.33 -27.87
C ASP A 234 1.34 4.10 -29.13
N TRP A 235 0.40 4.83 -29.76
CA TRP A 235 0.69 5.72 -30.89
C TRP A 235 1.73 6.78 -30.56
N ILE A 236 1.62 7.46 -29.42
CA ILE A 236 2.58 8.48 -29.01
C ILE A 236 3.91 7.85 -28.57
N TYR A 237 3.85 6.77 -27.79
CA TYR A 237 5.02 6.10 -27.24
C TYR A 237 5.93 5.52 -28.33
N THR A 238 5.31 4.92 -29.35
CA THR A 238 6.03 4.36 -30.51
C THR A 238 6.36 5.40 -31.58
N GLN A 239 5.98 6.67 -31.38
CA GLN A 239 6.15 7.77 -32.32
C GLN A 239 5.48 7.51 -33.68
N GLY A 240 4.25 6.97 -33.64
CA GLY A 240 3.40 6.75 -34.80
C GLY A 240 3.61 5.42 -35.53
N LYS A 241 4.33 4.46 -34.93
CA LYS A 241 4.54 3.14 -35.55
C LYS A 241 3.40 2.16 -35.28
N THR A 242 2.77 2.26 -34.11
CA THR A 242 1.71 1.33 -33.67
C THR A 242 0.69 2.09 -32.84
N GLY A 243 -0.58 1.70 -32.93
CA GLY A 243 -1.65 2.26 -32.11
C GLY A 243 -2.61 3.12 -32.92
N ARG A 244 -3.44 3.89 -32.22
CA ARG A 244 -4.49 4.70 -32.84
C ARG A 244 -4.09 6.18 -32.89
N LYS A 245 -4.05 6.74 -34.10
CA LYS A 245 -3.86 8.19 -34.32
C LYS A 245 -5.08 9.00 -33.85
N ASN A 246 -4.93 10.33 -33.79
CA ASN A 246 -6.01 11.28 -33.47
C ASN A 246 -6.62 11.08 -32.07
N PHE A 247 -5.77 11.15 -31.04
CA PHE A 247 -6.21 11.12 -29.63
C PHE A 247 -7.40 12.02 -29.37
N TYR A 248 -7.38 13.25 -29.89
CA TYR A 248 -8.57 14.06 -30.03
C TYR A 248 -9.00 14.09 -31.51
N PRO A 249 -10.29 13.89 -31.84
CA PRO A 249 -11.46 13.72 -30.95
C PRO A 249 -11.72 12.27 -30.49
N GLY A 250 -10.82 11.32 -30.77
CA GLY A 250 -11.03 9.89 -30.52
C GLY A 250 -11.35 9.52 -29.07
N ALA A 251 -10.55 10.00 -28.13
CA ALA A 251 -10.72 9.77 -26.70
C ALA A 251 -12.06 10.29 -26.14
N ASP A 252 -12.56 11.40 -26.70
CA ASP A 252 -13.86 11.96 -26.33
C ASP A 252 -15.01 11.06 -26.79
N LYS A 253 -14.85 10.37 -27.94
CA LYS A 253 -15.82 9.37 -28.41
C LYS A 253 -15.86 8.17 -27.44
N GLU A 254 -14.70 7.67 -27.03
CA GLU A 254 -14.62 6.53 -26.09
C GLU A 254 -15.22 6.89 -24.72
N LEU A 255 -14.90 8.07 -24.19
CA LEU A 255 -15.52 8.58 -22.96
C LEU A 255 -17.04 8.72 -23.10
N ARG A 256 -17.51 9.28 -24.23
CA ARG A 256 -18.95 9.47 -24.47
C ARG A 256 -19.71 8.14 -24.50
N LYS A 257 -19.13 7.08 -25.11
CA LYS A 257 -19.73 5.73 -25.11
C LYS A 257 -19.99 5.25 -23.68
N ILE A 258 -18.98 5.33 -22.80
CA ILE A 258 -19.10 4.90 -21.39
C ILE A 258 -20.08 5.77 -20.61
N VAL A 259 -20.05 7.09 -20.79
CA VAL A 259 -20.96 8.00 -20.08
C VAL A 259 -22.42 7.77 -20.48
N LEU A 260 -22.68 7.44 -21.75
CA LEU A 260 -24.03 7.09 -22.21
C LEU A 260 -24.52 5.81 -21.51
N GLU A 261 -23.70 4.77 -21.43
CA GLU A 261 -24.02 3.53 -20.70
C GLU A 261 -24.32 3.79 -19.21
N ILE A 262 -23.50 4.62 -18.54
CA ILE A 262 -23.74 5.02 -17.15
C ILE A 262 -25.10 5.72 -17.01
N ARG A 263 -25.43 6.64 -17.92
CA ARG A 263 -26.71 7.36 -17.90
C ARG A 263 -27.90 6.42 -18.08
N THR A 264 -27.79 5.46 -18.99
CA THR A 264 -28.85 4.47 -19.24
C THR A 264 -29.11 3.61 -18.01
N HIS A 265 -28.07 3.16 -17.30
CA HIS A 265 -28.23 2.24 -16.17
C HIS A 265 -28.44 2.91 -14.81
N TYR A 266 -27.91 4.13 -14.61
CA TYR A 266 -27.90 4.79 -13.30
C TYR A 266 -28.56 6.17 -13.31
N GLY A 267 -29.05 6.65 -14.46
CA GLY A 267 -29.61 8.00 -14.61
C GLY A 267 -30.85 8.29 -13.75
N THR A 268 -31.54 7.26 -13.25
CA THR A 268 -32.72 7.38 -12.40
C THR A 268 -32.40 7.68 -10.93
N LYS A 269 -31.14 7.52 -10.50
CA LYS A 269 -30.71 7.77 -9.12
C LYS A 269 -29.71 8.93 -9.09
N SER A 270 -30.10 10.03 -8.45
CA SER A 270 -29.20 11.18 -8.22
C SER A 270 -28.94 11.33 -6.73
N GLY A 271 -27.66 11.42 -6.36
CA GLY A 271 -27.24 11.56 -4.96
C GLY A 271 -27.13 10.22 -4.20
N ARG A 272 -26.46 10.25 -3.04
CA ARG A 272 -26.11 9.07 -2.23
C ARG A 272 -26.77 9.09 -0.86
N GLU A 273 -27.28 7.94 -0.41
CA GLU A 273 -27.71 7.72 0.98
C GLU A 273 -26.50 7.53 1.92
N GLU A 274 -26.51 8.19 3.08
CA GLU A 274 -25.48 8.05 4.11
C GLU A 274 -25.54 6.66 4.78
N GLY A 275 -24.37 6.05 5.04
CA GLY A 275 -24.28 4.74 5.71
C GLY A 275 -24.51 4.83 7.22
N ILE A 276 -24.79 3.69 7.87
CA ILE A 276 -25.20 3.59 9.29
C ILE A 276 -24.23 4.36 10.22
N SER A 277 -22.92 4.07 10.17
CA SER A 277 -21.93 4.70 11.06
C SER A 277 -21.80 6.21 10.84
N ARG A 278 -21.92 6.69 9.59
CA ARG A 278 -21.81 8.13 9.27
C ARG A 278 -23.02 8.95 9.73
N LYS A 279 -24.20 8.34 9.83
CA LYS A 279 -25.38 9.00 10.39
C LYS A 279 -25.25 9.23 11.90
N VAL A 280 -24.50 8.35 12.59
CA VAL A 280 -24.30 8.38 14.04
C VAL A 280 -23.10 9.25 14.44
N GLU A 281 -22.01 9.26 13.66
CA GLU A 281 -20.76 9.99 13.96
C GLU A 281 -20.76 11.50 13.61
N ARG A 282 -21.89 12.21 13.72
CA ARG A 282 -21.83 13.69 13.69
C ARG A 282 -21.18 14.18 14.99
N ILE A 283 -19.86 14.25 15.00
CA ILE A 283 -19.10 14.93 16.05
C ILE A 283 -19.55 16.39 16.03
N SER A 284 -20.33 16.80 17.04
CA SER A 284 -20.55 18.21 17.34
C SER A 284 -19.23 18.78 17.84
N SER A 285 -18.47 19.41 16.96
CA SER A 285 -17.25 20.11 17.34
C SER A 285 -17.59 21.54 17.77
N ASP A 286 -18.27 21.69 18.90
CA ASP A 286 -18.33 22.96 19.65
C ASP A 286 -17.12 23.02 20.58
N ILE A 287 -15.90 22.86 20.04
CA ILE A 287 -14.64 22.97 20.77
C ILE A 287 -13.97 24.25 20.30
N GLY A 288 -14.13 25.31 21.10
CA GLY A 288 -13.55 26.63 20.88
C GLY A 288 -12.22 26.82 21.60
N VAL A 289 -11.76 28.06 21.64
CA VAL A 289 -10.55 28.50 22.33
C VAL A 289 -10.62 28.27 23.84
N GLU A 290 -11.82 28.26 24.42
CA GLU A 290 -12.05 27.99 25.86
C GLU A 290 -11.42 26.65 26.28
N PHE A 291 -11.50 25.63 25.43
CA PHE A 291 -10.85 24.34 25.68
C PHE A 291 -9.33 24.47 25.86
N LEU A 292 -8.69 25.35 25.09
CA LEU A 292 -7.25 25.58 25.20
C LEU A 292 -6.92 26.38 26.45
N ILE A 293 -7.72 27.40 26.78
CA ILE A 293 -7.58 28.21 28.00
C ILE A 293 -7.61 27.31 29.24
N GLU A 294 -8.66 26.51 29.41
CA GLU A 294 -8.84 25.62 30.56
C GLU A 294 -7.63 24.68 30.76
N LYS A 295 -7.09 24.14 29.66
CA LYS A 295 -5.96 23.22 29.70
C LYS A 295 -4.64 23.91 30.06
N ILE A 296 -4.42 25.14 29.61
CA ILE A 296 -3.19 25.90 29.90
C ILE A 296 -3.24 26.46 31.33
N GLU A 297 -4.38 27.01 31.77
CA GLU A 297 -4.58 27.46 33.16
C GLU A 297 -4.38 26.32 34.16
N SER A 298 -4.88 25.13 33.84
CA SER A 298 -4.68 23.94 34.66
C SER A 298 -3.19 23.58 34.82
N ILE A 299 -2.37 23.73 33.78
CA ILE A 299 -0.91 23.52 33.88
C ILE A 299 -0.27 24.63 34.70
N GLN A 300 -0.64 25.89 34.47
CA GLN A 300 -0.08 27.03 35.17
C GLN A 300 -0.35 26.96 36.69
N ALA A 301 -1.56 26.55 37.08
CA ALA A 301 -1.96 26.39 38.48
C ALA A 301 -1.23 25.23 39.18
N ASN A 302 -0.96 24.14 38.46
CA ASN A 302 -0.34 22.93 39.01
C ASN A 302 1.20 22.90 38.91
N SER A 303 1.82 23.86 38.23
CA SER A 303 3.27 23.91 38.05
C SER A 303 3.96 24.70 39.17
N TYR A 304 5.07 24.17 39.69
CA TYR A 304 5.97 24.87 40.63
C TYR A 304 7.12 25.61 39.92
N GLU A 305 7.36 25.31 38.64
CA GLU A 305 8.49 25.86 37.87
C GLU A 305 8.09 27.19 37.21
N GLU A 306 8.82 28.26 37.52
CA GLU A 306 8.53 29.63 37.05
C GLU A 306 8.56 29.76 35.53
N TYR A 307 9.54 29.12 34.86
CA TYR A 307 9.63 29.16 33.39
C TYR A 307 8.44 28.47 32.69
N ILE A 308 7.79 27.48 33.33
CA ILE A 308 6.57 26.84 32.78
C ILE A 308 5.41 27.84 32.87
N LYS A 309 5.31 28.58 33.98
CA LYS A 309 4.27 29.61 34.16
C LYS A 309 4.41 30.72 33.13
N GLU A 310 5.63 31.20 32.89
CA GLU A 310 5.93 32.22 31.86
C GLU A 310 5.50 31.76 30.45
N LYS A 311 5.75 30.49 30.11
CA LYS A 311 5.31 29.92 28.83
C LYS A 311 3.80 29.76 28.73
N CYS A 312 3.13 29.38 29.81
CA CYS A 312 1.67 29.31 29.85
C CYS A 312 1.05 30.70 29.66
N GLU A 313 1.57 31.71 30.38
CA GLU A 313 1.16 33.10 30.26
C GLU A 313 1.36 33.64 28.83
N THR A 314 2.48 33.30 28.19
CA THR A 314 2.70 33.63 26.77
C THR A 314 1.60 33.07 25.86
N ILE A 315 1.19 31.81 26.07
CA ILE A 315 0.13 31.18 25.26
C ILE A 315 -1.22 31.84 25.53
N LEU A 316 -1.55 32.12 26.79
CA LEU A 316 -2.78 32.82 27.19
C LEU A 316 -2.82 34.23 26.59
N ASN A 317 -1.72 34.97 26.62
CA ASN A 317 -1.60 36.27 25.97
C ASN A 317 -1.86 36.18 24.45
N HIS A 318 -1.39 35.15 23.76
CA HIS A 318 -1.72 34.96 22.33
C HIS A 318 -3.21 34.68 22.10
N ILE A 319 -3.88 34.03 23.04
CA ILE A 319 -5.32 33.79 22.98
C ILE A 319 -6.09 35.09 23.21
N GLU A 320 -5.80 35.82 24.28
CA GLU A 320 -6.45 37.08 24.66
C GLU A 320 -6.29 38.16 23.58
N ASN A 321 -5.10 38.23 22.96
CA ASN A 321 -4.82 39.17 21.87
C ASN A 321 -5.45 38.76 20.52
N GLY A 322 -6.25 37.67 20.48
CA GLY A 322 -6.91 37.18 19.27
C GLY A 322 -5.93 36.64 18.21
N ILE A 323 -4.70 36.29 18.60
CA ILE A 323 -3.70 35.68 17.70
C ILE A 323 -4.09 34.23 17.43
N VAL A 324 -4.56 33.51 18.46
CA VAL A 324 -5.15 32.16 18.35
C VAL A 324 -6.67 32.26 18.45
N THR A 325 -7.39 31.76 17.45
CA THR A 325 -8.86 31.81 17.37
C THR A 325 -9.49 30.42 17.27
N ASP A 326 -10.82 30.33 17.33
CA ASP A 326 -11.56 29.06 17.19
C ASP A 326 -11.24 28.32 15.88
N ILE A 327 -10.85 29.06 14.84
CA ILE A 327 -10.47 28.49 13.55
C ILE A 327 -9.19 27.67 13.66
N GLU A 328 -8.19 28.14 14.43
CA GLU A 328 -6.97 27.38 14.71
C GLU A 328 -7.29 26.10 15.48
N ILE A 329 -8.14 26.19 16.50
CA ILE A 329 -8.53 25.04 17.34
C ILE A 329 -9.29 24.01 16.51
N SER A 330 -10.27 24.46 15.71
CA SER A 330 -11.05 23.59 14.82
C SER A 330 -10.15 22.82 13.84
N LYS A 331 -9.19 23.50 13.21
CA LYS A 331 -8.21 22.85 12.31
C LYS A 331 -7.33 21.85 13.06
N PHE A 332 -6.90 22.20 14.27
CA PHE A 332 -6.11 21.32 15.13
C PHE A 332 -6.87 20.04 15.49
N ILE A 333 -8.13 20.16 15.94
CA ILE A 333 -8.98 19.02 16.28
C ILE A 333 -9.25 18.15 15.04
N GLU A 334 -9.48 18.75 13.87
CA GLU A 334 -9.62 18.01 12.61
C GLU A 334 -8.35 17.18 12.32
N ASP A 335 -7.17 17.77 12.50
CA ASP A 335 -5.88 17.10 12.27
C ASP A 335 -5.58 15.99 13.30
N VAL A 336 -5.91 16.19 14.57
CA VAL A 336 -5.84 15.16 15.62
C VAL A 336 -6.78 14.00 15.29
N THR A 337 -8.02 14.30 14.88
CA THR A 337 -9.04 13.30 14.54
C THR A 337 -8.60 12.46 13.34
N LYS A 338 -8.02 13.10 12.31
CA LYS A 338 -7.41 12.39 11.16
C LYS A 338 -6.27 11.47 11.59
N LYS A 339 -5.37 11.95 12.47
CA LYS A 339 -4.27 11.13 13.01
C LYS A 339 -4.83 9.92 13.76
N SER A 340 -5.84 10.12 14.60
CA SER A 340 -6.51 9.04 15.34
C SER A 340 -7.19 8.02 14.42
N ALA A 341 -8.00 8.46 13.45
CA ALA A 341 -8.70 7.58 12.51
C ALA A 341 -7.73 6.74 11.66
N ARG A 342 -6.56 7.30 11.31
CA ARG A 342 -5.53 6.56 10.58
C ARG A 342 -4.97 5.41 11.42
N GLU A 343 -4.59 5.67 12.66
CA GLU A 343 -4.11 4.63 13.56
C GLU A 343 -5.19 3.56 13.77
N GLY A 344 -6.45 3.98 13.90
CA GLY A 344 -7.61 3.08 13.96
C GLY A 344 -7.66 2.08 12.81
N ASN A 345 -7.65 2.57 11.57
CA ASN A 345 -7.68 1.71 10.38
C ASN A 345 -6.50 0.73 10.31
N ASP A 346 -5.30 1.14 10.74
CA ASP A 346 -4.13 0.27 10.77
C ASP A 346 -4.31 -0.83 11.83
N TRP A 347 -4.84 -0.51 13.01
CA TRP A 347 -5.13 -1.48 14.07
C TRP A 347 -6.28 -2.44 13.73
N HIS A 348 -7.39 -1.95 13.15
CA HIS A 348 -8.47 -2.82 12.66
C HIS A 348 -7.94 -3.89 11.71
N ARG A 349 -7.10 -3.51 10.75
CA ARG A 349 -6.46 -4.45 9.82
C ARG A 349 -5.65 -5.51 10.56
N VAL A 350 -4.89 -5.12 11.59
CA VAL A 350 -4.02 -6.02 12.35
C VAL A 350 -4.82 -6.96 13.24
N LEU A 351 -5.75 -6.44 14.03
CA LEU A 351 -6.53 -7.22 15.00
C LEU A 351 -7.49 -8.18 14.31
N LEU A 352 -8.13 -7.75 13.22
CA LEU A 352 -9.05 -8.59 12.45
C LEU A 352 -8.33 -9.53 11.48
N SER A 353 -6.99 -9.51 11.42
CA SER A 353 -6.22 -10.50 10.66
C SER A 353 -6.26 -11.86 11.34
N GLY A 354 -6.28 -12.93 10.55
CA GLY A 354 -6.51 -14.29 11.05
C GLY A 354 -7.99 -14.69 11.10
N PHE A 355 -8.93 -13.75 11.15
CA PHE A 355 -10.37 -14.07 11.10
C PHE A 355 -10.89 -14.20 9.66
N SER A 356 -11.99 -14.93 9.49
CA SER A 356 -12.69 -15.04 8.20
C SER A 356 -13.60 -13.82 7.99
N HIS A 357 -13.50 -13.20 6.81
CA HIS A 357 -14.27 -12.01 6.37
C HIS A 357 -15.30 -12.42 5.32
N PRO A 358 -16.56 -12.72 5.71
CA PRO A 358 -17.58 -13.21 4.78
C PRO A 358 -18.03 -12.12 3.80
N ARG A 359 -18.47 -12.55 2.61
CA ARG A 359 -18.97 -11.67 1.54
C ARG A 359 -20.41 -11.23 1.78
N SER A 360 -21.18 -12.00 2.54
CA SER A 360 -22.57 -11.72 2.90
C SER A 360 -22.97 -12.47 4.18
N LEU A 361 -23.97 -11.96 4.90
CA LEU A 361 -24.56 -12.71 6.02
C LEU A 361 -25.10 -14.08 5.58
N ARG A 362 -25.69 -14.16 4.37
CA ARG A 362 -26.18 -15.41 3.78
C ARG A 362 -25.12 -16.50 3.66
N GLU A 363 -23.89 -16.12 3.31
CA GLU A 363 -22.75 -17.05 3.23
C GLU A 363 -22.44 -17.65 4.60
N VAL A 364 -22.46 -16.84 5.65
CA VAL A 364 -22.24 -17.31 7.02
C VAL A 364 -23.34 -18.29 7.43
N VAL A 365 -24.60 -17.86 7.32
CA VAL A 365 -25.75 -18.61 7.86
C VAL A 365 -25.86 -20.01 7.24
N PHE A 366 -25.63 -20.14 5.93
CA PHE A 366 -25.85 -21.39 5.20
C PHE A 366 -24.57 -22.13 4.80
N ALA A 367 -23.41 -21.47 4.79
CA ALA A 367 -22.13 -22.04 4.38
C ALA A 367 -21.00 -21.75 5.38
N GLY A 368 -21.32 -21.39 6.62
CA GLY A 368 -20.32 -21.09 7.66
C GLY A 368 -19.33 -22.23 7.92
N ASP A 369 -19.72 -23.49 7.69
CA ASP A 369 -18.81 -24.65 7.81
C ASP A 369 -17.60 -24.54 6.85
N THR A 370 -17.73 -23.80 5.74
CA THR A 370 -16.63 -23.53 4.79
C THR A 370 -15.69 -22.42 5.24
N LEU A 371 -16.08 -21.64 6.25
CA LEU A 371 -15.31 -20.53 6.79
C LEU A 371 -14.48 -20.92 8.03
N LEU A 372 -14.68 -22.15 8.53
CA LEU A 372 -14.03 -22.67 9.72
C LEU A 372 -12.53 -22.82 9.55
N GLN A 373 -11.82 -22.66 10.66
CA GLN A 373 -10.39 -22.92 10.77
C GLN A 373 -10.11 -24.08 11.73
N THR A 374 -10.97 -24.26 12.72
CA THR A 374 -10.98 -25.37 13.67
C THR A 374 -12.37 -26.02 13.67
N PRO A 375 -12.50 -27.30 14.06
CA PRO A 375 -13.79 -28.00 14.12
C PRO A 375 -14.64 -27.55 15.33
N SER A 376 -14.73 -26.25 15.57
CA SER A 376 -15.52 -25.67 16.67
C SER A 376 -16.97 -25.43 16.25
N GLY A 377 -17.89 -25.57 17.21
CA GLY A 377 -19.29 -25.16 17.05
C GLY A 377 -19.50 -23.64 17.22
N LEU A 378 -18.44 -22.90 17.56
CA LEU A 378 -18.42 -21.45 17.73
C LEU A 378 -17.33 -20.85 16.85
N GLN A 379 -17.62 -19.73 16.20
CA GLN A 379 -16.63 -19.02 15.38
C GLN A 379 -16.86 -17.51 15.36
N TYR A 380 -15.78 -16.76 15.54
CA TYR A 380 -15.75 -15.34 15.20
C TYR A 380 -15.52 -15.12 13.72
N LEU A 381 -16.34 -14.25 13.15
CA LEU A 381 -16.17 -13.69 11.82
C LEU A 381 -15.98 -12.19 11.94
N ALA A 382 -15.09 -11.65 11.12
CA ALA A 382 -14.78 -10.23 11.12
C ALA A 382 -15.40 -9.51 9.92
N GLU A 383 -15.62 -8.20 10.02
CA GLU A 383 -16.10 -7.35 8.93
C GLU A 383 -17.42 -7.85 8.29
N VAL A 384 -18.32 -8.40 9.10
CA VAL A 384 -19.56 -9.05 8.64
C VAL A 384 -20.49 -8.01 8.01
N PRO A 385 -20.81 -8.11 6.71
CA PRO A 385 -21.63 -7.13 6.03
C PRO A 385 -23.11 -7.31 6.36
N VAL A 386 -23.76 -6.20 6.71
CA VAL A 386 -25.19 -6.15 7.07
C VAL A 386 -25.92 -5.04 6.32
N LYS A 387 -27.21 -5.22 6.07
CA LYS A 387 -28.10 -4.22 5.46
C LYS A 387 -29.32 -3.99 6.35
N GLY A 388 -29.40 -2.77 6.91
CA GLY A 388 -30.54 -2.33 7.71
C GLY A 388 -31.34 -1.22 7.03
N LYS A 389 -32.44 -0.80 7.67
CA LYS A 389 -33.27 0.35 7.26
C LYS A 389 -32.45 1.64 7.09
N ASN A 390 -31.37 1.77 7.84
CA ASN A 390 -30.52 2.96 7.87
C ASN A 390 -29.35 2.93 6.85
N GLY A 391 -29.22 1.85 6.06
CA GLY A 391 -28.19 1.67 5.04
C GLY A 391 -27.41 0.36 5.22
N SER A 392 -26.31 0.21 4.49
CA SER A 392 -25.38 -0.92 4.65
C SER A 392 -24.25 -0.59 5.61
N GLY A 393 -23.83 -1.56 6.42
CA GLY A 393 -22.70 -1.47 7.34
C GLY A 393 -21.85 -2.74 7.35
N LYS A 394 -20.78 -2.71 8.14
CA LYS A 394 -19.97 -3.88 8.46
C LYS A 394 -19.67 -3.90 9.94
N ILE A 395 -19.92 -5.03 10.57
CA ILE A 395 -19.69 -5.24 12.01
C ILE A 395 -18.27 -5.75 12.17
N ASP A 396 -17.48 -5.16 13.07
CA ASP A 396 -16.06 -5.49 13.22
C ASP A 396 -15.86 -6.98 13.54
N LEU A 397 -16.59 -7.51 14.53
CA LEU A 397 -16.61 -8.92 14.89
C LEU A 397 -18.01 -9.41 15.24
N THR A 398 -18.32 -10.64 14.85
CA THR A 398 -19.57 -11.31 15.19
C THR A 398 -19.27 -12.77 15.52
N LEU A 399 -19.73 -13.22 16.69
CA LEU A 399 -19.66 -14.62 17.09
C LEU A 399 -20.91 -15.34 16.57
N PHE A 400 -20.70 -16.47 15.90
CA PHE A 400 -21.75 -17.35 15.45
C PHE A 400 -21.68 -18.71 16.14
N ALA A 401 -22.85 -19.29 16.39
CA ALA A 401 -23.03 -20.64 16.90
C ALA A 401 -23.64 -21.56 15.85
N ARG A 402 -23.06 -22.76 15.70
CA ARG A 402 -23.54 -23.79 14.79
C ARG A 402 -24.63 -24.62 15.45
N ALA A 403 -25.84 -24.58 14.92
CA ALA A 403 -26.98 -25.32 15.46
C ALA A 403 -27.63 -26.22 14.39
N LYS A 404 -28.20 -27.34 14.83
CA LYS A 404 -28.89 -28.31 13.95
C LYS A 404 -30.38 -27.96 13.87
N ARG A 405 -30.93 -27.81 12.66
CA ARG A 405 -32.38 -27.66 12.44
C ARG A 405 -33.11 -29.00 12.49
N LYS A 406 -34.42 -28.96 12.74
CA LYS A 406 -35.34 -30.12 12.74
C LYS A 406 -35.27 -30.99 11.46
N ALA A 407 -34.85 -30.41 10.33
CA ALA A 407 -34.67 -31.10 9.04
C ALA A 407 -33.24 -31.66 8.81
N GLY A 408 -32.40 -31.77 9.85
CA GLY A 408 -31.04 -32.31 9.74
C GLY A 408 -29.99 -31.38 9.14
N LYS A 409 -30.38 -30.18 8.66
CA LYS A 409 -29.46 -29.16 8.15
C LYS A 409 -28.86 -28.32 9.26
N TYR A 410 -27.59 -27.97 9.14
CA TYR A 410 -26.92 -27.06 10.07
C TYR A 410 -27.03 -25.61 9.60
N ILE A 411 -27.17 -24.68 10.54
CA ILE A 411 -27.14 -23.24 10.30
C ILE A 411 -26.24 -22.56 11.32
N TRP A 412 -25.69 -21.41 10.93
CA TRP A 412 -24.93 -20.54 11.84
C TRP A 412 -25.80 -19.40 12.32
N ILE A 413 -25.88 -19.27 13.64
CA ILE A 413 -26.76 -18.33 14.34
C ILE A 413 -25.89 -17.23 14.98
N PRO A 414 -26.11 -15.94 14.69
CA PRO A 414 -25.36 -14.88 15.37
C PRO A 414 -25.75 -14.84 16.85
N ILE A 415 -24.75 -14.75 17.73
CA ILE A 415 -24.97 -14.70 19.19
C ILE A 415 -24.37 -13.45 19.83
N MET A 416 -23.29 -12.90 19.27
CA MET A 416 -22.63 -11.71 19.83
C MET A 416 -22.07 -10.80 18.74
N ILE A 417 -22.05 -9.49 19.00
CA ILE A 417 -21.32 -8.49 18.21
C ILE A 417 -20.30 -7.75 19.07
N LEU A 418 -19.11 -7.50 18.52
CA LEU A 418 -18.08 -6.67 19.14
C LEU A 418 -17.65 -5.58 18.17
N GLU A 419 -17.43 -4.37 18.71
CA GLU A 419 -16.92 -3.22 17.96
C GLU A 419 -15.54 -2.83 18.49
N ILE A 420 -14.56 -2.60 17.61
CA ILE A 420 -13.20 -2.22 17.98
C ILE A 420 -13.07 -0.70 17.98
N LYS A 421 -12.70 -0.14 19.13
CA LYS A 421 -12.49 1.30 19.34
C LYS A 421 -11.06 1.58 19.79
N THR A 422 -10.28 2.13 18.88
CA THR A 422 -8.90 2.53 19.16
C THR A 422 -8.81 3.83 19.93
N LYS A 423 -7.95 3.86 20.95
CA LYS A 423 -7.72 5.02 21.81
C LYS A 423 -6.27 5.48 21.65
N VAL A 424 -6.09 6.79 21.49
CA VAL A 424 -4.79 7.43 21.33
C VAL A 424 -4.73 8.66 22.23
N GLY A 425 -3.62 8.83 22.97
CA GLY A 425 -3.29 10.07 23.64
C GLY A 425 -2.49 10.98 22.70
N PHE A 426 -2.73 12.28 22.76
CA PHE A 426 -1.88 13.25 22.09
C PHE A 426 -1.38 14.28 23.08
N ASN A 427 -0.09 14.56 22.95
CA ASN A 427 0.44 15.81 23.47
C ASN A 427 0.46 16.83 22.35
N PHE A 428 0.33 18.10 22.71
CA PHE A 428 0.41 19.19 21.76
C PHE A 428 1.06 20.42 22.38
N ASN A 429 1.58 21.29 21.54
CA ASN A 429 2.07 22.60 21.94
C ASN A 429 1.78 23.62 20.84
N LEU A 430 1.74 24.90 21.22
CA LEU A 430 1.65 26.03 20.32
C LEU A 430 3.05 26.42 19.85
N TYR A 431 3.22 26.50 18.53
CA TYR A 431 4.48 26.98 17.93
C TYR A 431 4.21 28.11 16.94
N GLY A 432 5.22 28.96 16.73
CA GLY A 432 5.24 29.86 15.61
C GLY A 432 5.72 29.14 14.36
N LYS A 433 4.87 29.03 13.34
CA LYS A 433 5.25 28.52 12.02
C LYS A 433 5.51 29.69 11.09
N ARG A 434 6.63 29.68 10.40
CA ARG A 434 6.88 30.68 9.35
C ARG A 434 5.92 30.46 8.17
N PRO A 435 5.02 31.42 7.84
CA PRO A 435 4.20 31.32 6.65
C PRO A 435 5.06 31.51 5.40
N ARG A 436 4.57 31.09 4.23
CA ARG A 436 5.29 31.22 2.95
C ARG A 436 5.36 32.65 2.40
N THR A 437 5.49 33.65 3.26
CA THR A 437 5.65 35.04 2.87
C THR A 437 7.12 35.39 2.72
N LYS A 438 7.45 36.30 1.79
CA LYS A 438 8.82 36.83 1.63
C LYS A 438 9.32 37.63 2.83
N LYS A 439 8.43 38.06 3.74
CA LYS A 439 8.81 38.82 4.92
C LYS A 439 9.67 37.95 5.88
N PRO A 440 10.89 38.39 6.23
CA PRO A 440 11.65 37.75 7.30
C PRO A 440 10.90 37.88 8.63
N GLU A 441 11.16 36.95 9.56
CA GLU A 441 10.71 37.03 10.97
C GLU A 441 9.21 37.02 11.24
N VAL A 442 8.37 36.77 10.23
CA VAL A 442 6.93 36.57 10.48
C VAL A 442 6.65 35.12 10.87
N PHE A 443 5.98 34.92 12.00
CA PHE A 443 5.52 33.61 12.49
C PHE A 443 4.05 33.67 12.87
N VAL A 444 3.30 32.64 12.47
CA VAL A 444 1.86 32.47 12.74
C VAL A 444 1.62 31.25 13.64
N PRO A 445 0.59 31.27 14.50
CA PRO A 445 0.35 30.20 15.46
C PRO A 445 -0.03 28.89 14.76
N VAL A 446 0.56 27.78 15.20
CA VAL A 446 0.18 26.43 14.78
C VAL A 446 0.25 25.50 15.99
N LEU A 447 -0.88 24.85 16.30
CA LEU A 447 -0.92 23.76 17.25
C LEU A 447 -0.44 22.48 16.57
N ASN A 448 0.64 21.90 17.10
CA ASN A 448 1.19 20.66 16.58
C ASN A 448 1.01 19.54 17.60
N ALA A 449 0.25 18.50 17.25
CA ALA A 449 0.07 17.30 18.07
C ALA A 449 1.02 16.15 17.68
N TRP A 450 1.49 15.41 18.68
CA TRP A 450 2.18 14.14 18.51
C TRP A 450 1.61 13.09 19.46
N LYS A 451 1.74 11.83 19.04
CA LYS A 451 1.22 10.66 19.76
C LYS A 451 1.98 10.46 21.07
N ARG A 452 1.27 10.08 22.13
CA ARG A 452 1.83 9.59 23.39
C ARG A 452 1.06 8.39 23.90
N PHE A 453 1.69 7.61 24.78
CA PHE A 453 1.01 6.59 25.56
C PHE A 453 -0.08 7.22 26.42
N LEU A 454 -1.17 6.49 26.63
CA LEU A 454 -2.14 6.85 27.66
C LEU A 454 -1.44 6.70 29.02
N THR A 455 -1.79 7.52 30.01
CA THR A 455 -1.28 7.31 31.36
C THR A 455 -2.00 6.12 32.01
N GLU A 456 -1.45 5.51 33.05
CA GLU A 456 -2.16 4.44 33.80
C GLU A 456 -3.54 4.93 34.30
N PRO A 457 -3.68 6.14 34.88
CA PRO A 457 -4.99 6.67 35.25
C PRO A 457 -5.95 6.83 34.06
N GLU A 458 -5.47 7.30 32.91
CA GLU A 458 -6.30 7.43 31.70
C GLU A 458 -6.75 6.07 31.16
N TRP A 459 -5.86 5.07 31.23
CA TRP A 459 -6.17 3.69 30.84
C TRP A 459 -7.22 3.08 31.77
N ASN A 460 -6.98 3.09 33.08
CA ASN A 460 -7.92 2.57 34.08
C ASN A 460 -9.27 3.28 34.02
N SER A 461 -9.28 4.61 33.89
CA SER A 461 -10.52 5.37 33.72
C SER A 461 -11.33 4.91 32.49
N MET A 462 -10.68 4.54 31.37
CA MET A 462 -11.40 3.99 30.22
C MET A 462 -11.97 2.60 30.48
N LEU A 463 -11.29 1.78 31.27
CA LEU A 463 -11.71 0.41 31.58
C LEU A 463 -12.82 0.35 32.63
N GLU A 464 -12.84 1.30 33.56
CA GLU A 464 -13.84 1.45 34.64
C GLU A 464 -15.10 2.18 34.18
N SER A 465 -15.09 2.80 32.99
CA SER A 465 -16.20 3.61 32.48
C SER A 465 -16.98 2.96 31.34
N VAL A 466 -18.26 3.33 31.22
CA VAL A 466 -19.16 2.90 30.14
C VAL A 466 -18.75 3.50 28.79
N PRO A 467 -18.80 2.75 27.67
CA PRO A 467 -18.56 3.29 26.33
C PRO A 467 -19.49 4.47 25.99
N PRO A 468 -19.04 5.47 25.21
CA PRO A 468 -19.84 6.63 24.89
C PRO A 468 -21.13 6.28 24.13
N LYS A 469 -22.20 7.05 24.35
CA LYS A 469 -23.53 6.86 23.71
C LYS A 469 -23.49 6.65 22.18
N PRO A 470 -22.65 7.36 21.39
CA PRO A 470 -22.55 7.09 19.95
C PRO A 470 -22.08 5.67 19.62
N HIS A 471 -21.18 5.09 20.41
CA HIS A 471 -20.72 3.72 20.22
C HIS A 471 -21.83 2.71 20.53
N LEU A 472 -22.60 2.96 21.60
CA LEU A 472 -23.75 2.12 21.95
C LEU A 472 -24.85 2.19 20.90
N THR A 473 -25.15 3.39 20.41
CA THR A 473 -26.12 3.62 19.33
C THR A 473 -25.70 2.91 18.04
N GLN A 474 -24.40 2.88 17.74
CA GLN A 474 -23.86 2.14 16.60
C GLN A 474 -24.05 0.62 16.77
N LEU A 475 -23.77 0.08 17.96
CA LEU A 475 -23.98 -1.33 18.27
C LEU A 475 -25.46 -1.72 18.15
N ASP A 476 -26.37 -0.91 18.68
CA ASP A 476 -27.81 -1.15 18.58
C ASP A 476 -28.28 -1.14 17.11
N ALA A 477 -27.81 -0.18 16.31
CA ALA A 477 -28.13 -0.12 14.88
C ALA A 477 -27.57 -1.32 14.09
N TYR A 478 -26.44 -1.89 14.52
CA TYR A 478 -25.88 -3.10 13.93
C TYR A 478 -26.60 -4.36 14.37
N GLU A 479 -27.00 -4.47 15.63
CA GLU A 479 -27.86 -5.55 16.14
C GLU A 479 -29.18 -5.59 15.35
N ASP A 480 -29.88 -4.46 15.24
CA ASP A 480 -31.13 -4.35 14.49
C ASP A 480 -30.97 -4.79 13.03
N ALA A 481 -29.89 -4.35 12.37
CA ALA A 481 -29.61 -4.70 10.98
C ALA A 481 -29.29 -6.20 10.82
N LEU A 482 -28.46 -6.75 11.71
CA LEU A 482 -28.06 -8.15 11.68
C LEU A 482 -29.24 -9.09 11.95
N LEU A 483 -30.02 -8.80 13.00
CA LEU A 483 -31.19 -9.60 13.37
C LEU A 483 -32.28 -9.50 12.31
N SER A 484 -32.55 -8.30 11.76
CA SER A 484 -33.53 -8.14 10.69
C SER A 484 -33.15 -8.92 9.43
N GLU A 485 -31.88 -8.88 9.01
CA GLU A 485 -31.41 -9.62 7.85
C GLU A 485 -31.38 -11.13 8.11
N TYR A 486 -30.93 -11.56 9.29
CA TYR A 486 -30.92 -12.97 9.70
C TYR A 486 -32.33 -13.57 9.74
N ASN A 487 -33.27 -12.92 10.42
CA ASN A 487 -34.65 -13.38 10.55
C ASN A 487 -35.32 -13.45 9.16
N ALA A 488 -35.02 -12.49 8.26
CA ALA A 488 -35.50 -12.55 6.88
C ALA A 488 -34.90 -13.72 6.07
N LEU A 489 -33.67 -14.15 6.36
CA LEU A 489 -33.02 -15.29 5.70
C LEU A 489 -33.54 -16.65 6.22
N VAL A 490 -33.85 -16.73 7.51
CA VAL A 490 -34.07 -17.99 8.23
C VAL A 490 -35.57 -18.28 8.46
N GLY A 491 -36.42 -17.25 8.50
CA GLY A 491 -37.86 -17.32 8.81
C GLY A 491 -38.17 -17.54 10.30
N ASP A 492 -39.42 -17.82 10.64
CA ASP A 492 -39.97 -17.85 12.02
C ASP A 492 -39.49 -19.02 12.92
N VAL A 493 -38.44 -19.75 12.54
CA VAL A 493 -38.04 -20.97 13.25
C VAL A 493 -37.22 -20.67 14.51
N ILE A 494 -36.51 -19.53 14.56
CA ILE A 494 -35.70 -19.06 15.69
C ILE A 494 -35.80 -17.53 15.72
N GLU A 495 -36.70 -16.98 16.55
CA GLU A 495 -36.83 -15.52 16.69
C GLU A 495 -35.76 -15.00 17.66
N LEU A 496 -34.63 -14.55 17.11
CA LEU A 496 -33.61 -13.85 17.90
C LEU A 496 -34.06 -12.42 18.18
N LYS A 497 -34.13 -12.06 19.47
CA LYS A 497 -34.51 -10.72 19.91
C LYS A 497 -33.31 -9.86 20.31
N HIS A 498 -32.29 -10.46 20.93
CA HIS A 498 -31.13 -9.75 21.46
C HIS A 498 -29.84 -10.56 21.30
N LEU A 499 -28.72 -9.85 21.15
CA LEU A 499 -27.37 -10.37 21.07
C LEU A 499 -26.56 -9.89 22.28
N TRP A 500 -25.51 -10.64 22.66
CA TRP A 500 -24.46 -10.06 23.49
C TRP A 500 -23.75 -8.95 22.71
N LYS A 501 -23.41 -7.85 23.39
CA LYS A 501 -22.73 -6.70 22.78
C LYS A 501 -21.55 -6.28 23.62
N GLY A 502 -20.43 -5.94 22.97
CA GLY A 502 -19.24 -5.44 23.64
C GLY A 502 -18.42 -4.48 22.79
N VAL A 503 -17.55 -3.74 23.46
CA VAL A 503 -16.59 -2.80 22.85
C VAL A 503 -15.18 -3.24 23.21
N VAL A 504 -14.38 -3.57 22.18
CA VAL A 504 -12.95 -3.80 22.33
C VAL A 504 -12.26 -2.45 22.36
N THR A 505 -11.52 -2.17 23.43
CA THR A 505 -10.78 -0.92 23.61
C THR A 505 -9.28 -1.23 23.62
N LEU A 506 -8.48 -0.46 22.87
CA LEU A 506 -7.02 -0.61 22.86
C LEU A 506 -6.28 0.72 22.83
N ASP A 507 -5.12 0.78 23.47
CA ASP A 507 -4.16 1.88 23.29
C ASP A 507 -3.32 1.64 22.03
N VAL A 508 -3.36 2.57 21.08
CA VAL A 508 -2.70 2.40 19.77
C VAL A 508 -1.18 2.51 19.82
N THR A 509 -0.59 2.92 20.95
CA THR A 509 0.85 3.20 21.10
C THR A 509 1.71 1.95 21.30
N GLN A 510 1.07 0.78 21.30
CA GLN A 510 1.69 -0.49 21.63
C GLN A 510 2.26 -1.22 20.40
N ASP A 511 2.98 -2.30 20.66
CA ASP A 511 3.46 -3.18 19.59
C ASP A 511 2.32 -4.03 19.02
N PHE A 512 2.29 -4.15 17.68
CA PHE A 512 1.23 -4.88 16.97
C PHE A 512 1.21 -6.37 17.29
N SER A 513 2.38 -7.01 17.46
CA SER A 513 2.49 -8.45 17.64
C SER A 513 1.97 -8.86 19.03
N ASN A 514 2.51 -8.24 20.09
CA ASN A 514 2.10 -8.55 21.47
C ASN A 514 0.61 -8.26 21.69
N THR A 515 0.13 -7.13 21.16
CA THR A 515 -1.30 -6.77 21.28
C THR A 515 -2.20 -7.72 20.49
N LYS A 516 -1.75 -8.25 19.33
CA LYS A 516 -2.54 -9.25 18.58
C LYS A 516 -2.65 -10.56 19.35
N ILE A 517 -1.57 -11.02 19.98
CA ILE A 517 -1.58 -12.25 20.79
C ILE A 517 -2.56 -12.09 21.95
N ALA A 518 -2.44 -11.00 22.71
CA ALA A 518 -3.36 -10.68 23.79
C ALA A 518 -4.82 -10.52 23.31
N PHE A 519 -5.03 -9.94 22.13
CA PHE A 519 -6.35 -9.84 21.51
C PHE A 519 -6.97 -11.21 21.21
N ASP A 520 -6.20 -12.11 20.61
CA ASP A 520 -6.65 -13.46 20.26
C ASP A 520 -7.06 -14.23 21.52
N GLN A 521 -6.23 -14.17 22.57
CA GLN A 521 -6.53 -14.77 23.88
C GLN A 521 -7.77 -14.16 24.54
N LEU A 522 -7.93 -12.83 24.54
CA LEU A 522 -9.11 -12.15 25.09
C LEU A 522 -10.41 -12.63 24.43
N VAL A 523 -10.41 -12.80 23.11
CA VAL A 523 -11.57 -13.21 22.33
C VAL A 523 -11.93 -14.68 22.58
N GLU A 524 -10.92 -15.55 22.71
CA GLU A 524 -11.09 -16.96 23.06
C GLU A 524 -11.67 -17.10 24.47
N GLN A 525 -11.06 -16.45 25.46
CA GLN A 525 -11.47 -16.48 26.86
C GLN A 525 -12.84 -15.85 27.09
N LEU A 526 -13.18 -14.78 26.35
CA LEU A 526 -14.54 -14.23 26.37
C LEU A 526 -15.58 -15.27 25.97
N THR A 527 -15.26 -16.12 24.98
CA THR A 527 -16.17 -17.15 24.47
C THR A 527 -16.43 -18.23 25.51
N GLU A 528 -15.36 -18.73 26.12
CA GLU A 528 -15.43 -19.72 27.20
C GLU A 528 -16.30 -19.22 28.36
N ARG A 529 -16.07 -17.98 28.80
CA ARG A 529 -16.81 -17.36 29.90
C ARG A 529 -18.28 -17.10 29.56
N ILE A 530 -18.60 -16.76 28.31
CA ILE A 530 -19.99 -16.66 27.84
C ILE A 530 -20.66 -18.04 27.88
N THR A 531 -19.98 -19.10 27.43
CA THR A 531 -20.51 -20.46 27.50
C THR A 531 -20.71 -20.96 28.92
N ASN A 532 -19.87 -20.52 29.87
CA ASN A 532 -19.99 -20.83 31.29
C ASN A 532 -21.04 -19.96 32.02
N GLY A 533 -21.64 -18.98 31.35
CA GLY A 533 -22.68 -18.13 31.93
C GLY A 533 -22.16 -17.06 32.89
N GLU A 534 -20.89 -16.65 32.81
CA GLU A 534 -20.29 -15.68 33.75
C GLU A 534 -20.77 -14.22 33.54
N PHE A 535 -21.47 -13.96 32.43
CA PHE A 535 -22.02 -12.64 32.06
C PHE A 535 -23.51 -12.53 32.37
N ASN A 536 -23.82 -12.08 33.60
CA ASN A 536 -25.19 -11.98 34.14
C ASN A 536 -25.97 -10.70 33.74
N GLY A 537 -25.61 -10.06 32.62
CA GLY A 537 -26.22 -8.80 32.17
C GLY A 537 -25.85 -7.59 33.05
N GLN A 538 -24.59 -7.54 33.48
CA GLN A 538 -23.98 -6.39 34.14
C GLN A 538 -22.84 -5.86 33.27
N TRP A 539 -22.51 -4.57 33.43
CA TRP A 539 -21.30 -4.03 32.84
C TRP A 539 -20.06 -4.68 33.45
N LYS A 540 -19.22 -5.27 32.61
CA LYS A 540 -17.96 -5.90 33.01
C LYS A 540 -16.90 -5.66 31.95
N THR A 541 -15.67 -5.40 32.38
CA THR A 541 -14.51 -5.32 31.49
C THR A 541 -13.61 -6.53 31.73
N LEU A 542 -13.31 -7.26 30.66
CA LEU A 542 -12.28 -8.31 30.62
C LEU A 542 -10.97 -7.66 30.16
N ARG A 543 -9.90 -7.79 30.94
CA ARG A 543 -8.59 -7.16 30.66
C ARG A 543 -7.44 -8.14 30.83
N VAL A 544 -6.31 -7.77 30.24
CA VAL A 544 -5.02 -8.45 30.40
C VAL A 544 -4.33 -7.91 31.66
N GLU A 545 -3.84 -8.81 32.51
CA GLU A 545 -3.02 -8.49 33.67
C GLU A 545 -1.53 -8.72 33.40
N LYS A 546 -0.70 -8.03 34.17
CA LYS A 546 0.75 -8.16 34.08
C LYS A 546 1.18 -9.44 34.78
N GLU A 547 1.84 -10.35 34.07
CA GLU A 547 2.57 -11.45 34.72
C GLU A 547 3.75 -10.89 35.55
N ALA A 548 4.37 -11.73 36.39
CA ALA A 548 5.52 -11.34 37.21
C ALA A 548 6.78 -10.90 36.40
N SER A 549 6.71 -10.83 35.07
CA SER A 549 7.79 -10.37 34.20
C SER A 549 7.95 -8.84 34.20
N ASP A 550 9.12 -8.35 33.80
CA ASP A 550 9.40 -6.91 33.68
C ASP A 550 8.69 -6.24 32.50
N GLU A 551 8.07 -7.00 31.58
CA GLU A 551 7.43 -6.44 30.39
C GLU A 551 6.05 -5.82 30.69
N PRO A 552 5.71 -4.65 30.12
CA PRO A 552 4.41 -4.01 30.35
C PRO A 552 3.29 -4.82 29.69
N ALA A 553 2.21 -5.07 30.43
CA ALA A 553 1.04 -5.78 29.93
C ALA A 553 0.41 -5.07 28.71
N PRO A 554 -0.03 -5.82 27.69
CA PRO A 554 -0.79 -5.25 26.58
C PRO A 554 -2.08 -4.57 27.04
N ARG A 555 -2.21 -3.27 26.81
CA ARG A 555 -3.39 -2.43 27.04
C ARG A 555 -4.45 -2.66 25.96
N ILE A 556 -5.12 -3.79 26.07
CA ILE A 556 -6.30 -4.13 25.32
C ILE A 556 -7.32 -4.79 26.25
N ALA A 557 -8.60 -4.49 26.06
CA ALA A 557 -9.67 -4.99 26.91
C ALA A 557 -11.00 -5.06 26.16
N ILE A 558 -11.93 -5.85 26.68
CA ILE A 558 -13.30 -5.97 26.15
C ILE A 558 -14.29 -5.55 27.23
N THR A 559 -15.04 -4.48 26.98
CA THR A 559 -16.12 -4.03 27.86
C THR A 559 -17.45 -4.54 27.35
N MET A 560 -18.10 -5.42 28.11
CA MET A 560 -19.39 -6.02 27.78
C MET A 560 -20.54 -5.17 28.31
N THR A 561 -21.59 -5.03 27.48
CA THR A 561 -22.83 -4.34 27.85
C THR A 561 -23.75 -5.22 28.72
N PRO A 562 -24.77 -4.64 29.39
CA PRO A 562 -25.77 -5.39 30.14
C PRO A 562 -26.71 -6.25 29.27
N ALA A 563 -26.63 -6.15 27.94
CA ALA A 563 -27.48 -6.92 27.03
C ALA A 563 -27.27 -8.42 27.22
N LYS A 564 -28.37 -9.16 27.33
CA LYS A 564 -28.38 -10.63 27.48
C LYS A 564 -28.72 -11.26 26.14
N GLY A 565 -27.80 -12.05 25.60
CA GLY A 565 -28.09 -12.94 24.47
C GLY A 565 -28.91 -14.15 24.91
N ASP A 566 -29.39 -14.92 23.94
CA ASP A 566 -30.21 -16.10 24.18
C ASP A 566 -29.36 -17.32 24.56
N ILE A 567 -29.34 -17.63 25.86
CA ILE A 567 -28.59 -18.75 26.45
C ILE A 567 -29.07 -20.11 25.93
N SER A 568 -30.33 -20.22 25.48
CA SER A 568 -30.87 -21.49 24.97
C SER A 568 -30.13 -22.00 23.75
N ILE A 569 -29.57 -21.09 22.93
CA ILE A 569 -28.82 -21.40 21.72
C ILE A 569 -27.49 -22.07 22.07
N LEU A 570 -26.83 -21.64 23.15
CA LEU A 570 -25.55 -22.19 23.58
C LEU A 570 -25.68 -23.67 23.97
N LYS A 571 -26.85 -24.10 24.46
CA LYS A 571 -27.14 -25.51 24.76
C LYS A 571 -27.36 -26.36 23.50
N SER A 572 -27.55 -25.74 22.33
CA SER A 572 -27.84 -26.41 21.06
C SER A 572 -26.65 -26.46 20.09
N ILE A 573 -25.47 -26.05 20.56
CA ILE A 573 -24.24 -26.04 19.76
C ILE A 573 -23.90 -27.45 19.31
N SER A 574 -23.68 -27.63 18.01
CA SER A 574 -23.26 -28.88 17.42
C SER A 574 -21.99 -28.65 16.60
N PRO A 575 -20.79 -28.99 17.13
CA PRO A 575 -19.56 -28.84 16.39
C PRO A 575 -19.53 -29.74 15.15
N PRO A 576 -18.85 -29.32 14.07
CA PRO A 576 -18.62 -30.17 12.91
C PRO A 576 -17.57 -31.25 13.21
N ILE A 577 -17.64 -32.36 12.47
CA ILE A 577 -16.70 -33.49 12.65
C ILE A 577 -15.29 -33.10 12.17
N SER A 578 -15.19 -32.31 11.09
CA SER A 578 -13.93 -31.86 10.52
C SER A 578 -14.10 -30.52 9.81
N VAL A 579 -12.98 -29.85 9.54
CA VAL A 579 -12.95 -28.62 8.75
C VAL A 579 -12.94 -28.97 7.26
N SER A 580 -13.84 -28.37 6.50
CA SER A 580 -13.86 -28.53 5.03
C SER A 580 -12.73 -27.73 4.40
N LEU A 581 -11.65 -28.40 3.99
CA LEU A 581 -10.54 -27.74 3.28
C LEU A 581 -10.87 -27.56 1.78
N GLU A 582 -10.54 -26.38 1.25
CA GLU A 582 -10.69 -26.09 -0.18
C GLU A 582 -9.71 -26.98 -0.98
N ASN A 583 -10.25 -27.89 -1.79
CA ASN A 583 -9.48 -28.65 -2.78
C ASN A 583 -9.83 -28.16 -4.20
N PRO A 584 -8.94 -27.41 -4.87
CA PRO A 584 -9.21 -26.86 -6.18
C PRO A 584 -9.23 -27.91 -7.29
N PHE A 585 -8.70 -29.11 -7.05
CA PHE A 585 -8.62 -30.22 -8.00
C PHE A 585 -9.79 -31.21 -7.86
N LYS A 586 -10.66 -31.03 -6.86
CA LYS A 586 -11.76 -31.98 -6.56
C LYS A 586 -12.71 -32.22 -7.74
N GLU A 587 -12.88 -31.22 -8.60
CA GLU A 587 -13.79 -31.27 -9.74
C GLU A 587 -13.07 -31.61 -11.07
N ARG A 588 -11.76 -31.90 -11.05
CA ARG A 588 -10.96 -32.24 -12.24
C ARG A 588 -11.52 -33.51 -12.90
N MET A 589 -11.76 -33.44 -14.21
CA MET A 589 -12.21 -34.55 -15.06
C MET A 589 -11.11 -34.86 -16.07
N GLU A 590 -10.70 -36.11 -16.28
CA GLU A 590 -9.59 -36.44 -17.20
C GLU A 590 -9.80 -35.91 -18.64
N ASP A 591 -8.72 -35.39 -19.25
CA ASP A 591 -8.60 -35.08 -20.66
C ASP A 591 -7.14 -35.02 -21.13
N ASP A 592 -6.92 -34.90 -22.44
CA ASP A 592 -5.61 -34.99 -23.09
C ASP A 592 -4.75 -33.71 -22.99
N VAL A 593 -5.24 -32.69 -22.29
CA VAL A 593 -4.62 -31.37 -22.24
C VAL A 593 -4.08 -31.10 -20.85
N PHE A 594 -2.81 -30.75 -20.76
CA PHE A 594 -2.22 -30.35 -19.49
C PHE A 594 -2.51 -28.87 -19.22
N PHE A 595 -3.34 -28.58 -18.21
CA PHE A 595 -3.75 -27.22 -17.88
C PHE A 595 -3.09 -26.68 -16.61
N THR A 596 -2.24 -25.67 -16.77
CA THR A 596 -1.60 -24.93 -15.69
C THR A 596 -2.32 -23.60 -15.42
N GLN A 597 -2.81 -23.44 -14.20
CA GLN A 597 -3.33 -22.18 -13.69
C GLN A 597 -2.20 -21.37 -13.06
N TYR A 598 -1.69 -20.36 -13.77
CA TYR A 598 -0.66 -19.46 -13.26
C TYR A 598 -1.29 -18.31 -12.48
N ILE A 599 -0.90 -18.08 -11.22
CA ILE A 599 -1.51 -17.06 -10.35
C ILE A 599 -0.46 -16.06 -9.89
N SER A 600 -0.56 -14.81 -10.36
CA SER A 600 0.31 -13.71 -9.91
C SER A 600 -0.36 -12.86 -8.83
N VAL A 601 0.13 -12.98 -7.59
CA VAL A 601 -0.41 -12.24 -6.45
C VAL A 601 0.36 -10.91 -6.28
N PRO A 602 -0.32 -9.74 -6.29
CA PRO A 602 0.32 -8.47 -6.00
C PRO A 602 0.48 -8.27 -4.50
N SER A 603 1.52 -7.56 -4.05
CA SER A 603 1.58 -7.07 -2.66
C SER A 603 0.52 -5.98 -2.42
N PRO A 604 0.04 -5.77 -1.18
CA PRO A 604 -0.99 -4.77 -0.87
C PRO A 604 -0.45 -3.33 -0.84
N THR A 605 0.51 -2.99 -1.70
CA THR A 605 1.12 -1.66 -1.81
C THR A 605 0.76 -0.96 -3.12
N THR A 606 1.10 0.33 -3.23
CA THR A 606 0.93 1.08 -4.48
C THR A 606 1.81 0.60 -5.64
N SER A 607 2.87 -0.17 -5.35
CA SER A 607 3.76 -0.78 -6.35
C SER A 607 3.35 -2.22 -6.70
N GLY A 608 2.57 -2.88 -5.83
CA GLY A 608 2.36 -4.32 -5.87
C GLY A 608 1.80 -4.90 -7.17
N LYS A 609 0.85 -4.22 -7.83
CA LYS A 609 0.32 -4.72 -9.12
C LYS A 609 1.33 -4.63 -10.25
N SER A 610 2.04 -3.50 -10.35
CA SER A 610 3.11 -3.35 -11.34
C SER A 610 4.25 -4.35 -11.08
N ALA A 611 4.55 -4.62 -9.81
CA ALA A 611 5.56 -5.60 -9.43
C ALA A 611 5.14 -7.02 -9.83
N ALA A 612 3.89 -7.39 -9.56
CA ALA A 612 3.35 -8.69 -9.95
C ALA A 612 3.31 -8.91 -11.46
N TRP A 613 3.02 -7.86 -12.23
CA TRP A 613 3.04 -7.94 -13.70
C TRP A 613 4.46 -8.18 -14.23
N LEU A 614 5.46 -7.46 -13.70
CA LEU A 614 6.86 -7.64 -14.09
C LEU A 614 7.41 -9.01 -13.67
N ALA A 615 7.09 -9.44 -12.44
CA ALA A 615 7.47 -10.75 -11.93
C ALA A 615 6.84 -11.89 -12.73
N LYS A 616 5.58 -11.75 -13.14
CA LYS A 616 4.89 -12.71 -14.01
C LYS A 616 5.64 -12.87 -15.33
N ASN A 617 5.89 -11.79 -16.05
CA ASN A 617 6.56 -11.85 -17.36
C ASN A 617 7.98 -12.41 -17.24
N TRP A 618 8.72 -12.01 -16.22
CA TRP A 618 10.07 -12.52 -15.96
C TRP A 618 10.07 -14.04 -15.67
N HIS A 619 9.19 -14.49 -14.78
CA HIS A 619 9.11 -15.89 -14.41
C HIS A 619 8.59 -16.75 -15.56
N LEU A 620 7.48 -16.36 -16.22
CA LEU A 620 6.93 -17.12 -17.33
C LEU A 620 7.92 -17.26 -18.49
N LEU A 621 8.70 -16.22 -18.82
CA LEU A 621 9.70 -16.35 -19.89
C LEU A 621 10.78 -17.39 -19.55
N ASN A 622 11.26 -17.43 -18.31
CA ASN A 622 12.20 -18.47 -17.87
C ASN A 622 11.54 -19.85 -17.79
N HIS A 623 10.27 -19.91 -17.36
CA HIS A 623 9.49 -21.15 -17.34
C HIS A 623 9.34 -21.76 -18.73
N LEU A 624 8.98 -20.95 -19.72
CA LEU A 624 8.89 -21.39 -21.11
C LEU A 624 10.25 -21.81 -21.69
N ALA A 625 11.35 -21.15 -21.29
CA ALA A 625 12.69 -21.53 -21.73
C ALA A 625 13.04 -22.96 -21.29
N GLU A 626 12.81 -23.27 -20.03
CA GLU A 626 13.09 -24.58 -19.45
C GLU A 626 12.12 -25.67 -19.95
N LEU A 627 10.84 -25.33 -20.18
CA LEU A 627 9.88 -26.26 -20.80
C LEU A 627 10.31 -26.65 -22.24
N GLU A 628 10.84 -25.70 -23.01
CA GLU A 628 11.34 -25.98 -24.36
C GLU A 628 12.65 -26.78 -24.34
N GLU A 629 13.50 -26.60 -23.34
CA GLU A 629 14.72 -27.41 -23.15
C GLU A 629 14.39 -28.88 -22.81
N THR A 630 13.23 -29.14 -22.20
CA THR A 630 12.81 -30.46 -21.71
C THR A 630 11.84 -31.18 -22.67
N THR A 631 11.10 -30.45 -23.47
CA THR A 631 10.12 -30.98 -24.44
C THR A 631 10.70 -30.92 -25.85
N SER A 632 10.50 -31.96 -26.68
CA SER A 632 10.87 -31.90 -28.10
C SER A 632 10.24 -30.67 -28.78
N LYS A 633 11.04 -29.96 -29.61
CA LYS A 633 10.74 -28.68 -30.30
C LYS A 633 9.26 -28.29 -30.31
N SER A 634 8.82 -27.62 -29.25
CA SER A 634 7.42 -27.21 -29.10
C SER A 634 7.18 -25.84 -29.70
N THR A 635 6.01 -25.62 -30.31
CA THR A 635 5.62 -24.29 -30.79
C THR A 635 4.95 -23.51 -29.66
N LEU A 636 5.45 -22.30 -29.39
CA LEU A 636 4.96 -21.43 -28.31
C LEU A 636 4.01 -20.35 -28.85
N PHE A 637 2.80 -20.32 -28.31
CA PHE A 637 1.79 -19.31 -28.61
C PHE A 637 1.45 -18.50 -27.37
N TRP A 638 1.30 -17.18 -27.52
CA TRP A 638 0.87 -16.29 -26.46
C TRP A 638 -0.39 -15.54 -26.89
N VAL A 639 -1.54 -16.03 -26.43
CA VAL A 639 -2.85 -15.40 -26.67
C VAL A 639 -3.03 -14.25 -25.70
N ASP A 640 -3.09 -13.04 -26.25
CA ASP A 640 -3.16 -11.79 -25.52
C ASP A 640 -4.55 -11.16 -25.67
N LEU A 641 -5.33 -11.25 -24.59
CA LEU A 641 -6.72 -10.79 -24.56
C LEU A 641 -6.85 -9.25 -24.53
N LEU A 642 -5.79 -8.53 -24.15
CA LEU A 642 -5.83 -7.08 -23.91
C LEU A 642 -5.07 -6.27 -24.95
N GLY A 643 -4.33 -6.93 -25.84
CA GLY A 643 -3.45 -6.28 -26.81
C GLY A 643 -2.26 -5.63 -26.11
N ASP A 644 -1.71 -6.30 -25.09
CA ASP A 644 -0.46 -5.94 -24.45
C ASP A 644 0.80 -6.22 -25.29
N TYR A 645 0.73 -7.08 -26.28
CA TYR A 645 1.86 -7.47 -27.13
C TYR A 645 1.49 -7.31 -28.62
N PRO A 646 1.08 -6.12 -29.07
CA PRO A 646 0.54 -5.93 -30.42
C PRO A 646 1.59 -6.04 -31.53
N ASN A 647 2.89 -5.99 -31.19
CA ASN A 647 4.00 -6.25 -32.11
C ASN A 647 5.29 -6.51 -31.35
N GLU A 648 6.26 -7.11 -32.05
CA GLU A 648 7.60 -7.45 -31.59
C GLU A 648 8.30 -6.30 -30.84
N LYS A 649 8.30 -5.08 -31.38
CA LYS A 649 8.98 -3.94 -30.74
C LYS A 649 8.37 -3.61 -29.37
N ILE A 650 7.04 -3.58 -29.27
CA ILE A 650 6.37 -3.33 -27.98
C ILE A 650 6.61 -4.49 -27.02
N THR A 651 6.58 -5.72 -27.52
CA THR A 651 6.90 -6.93 -26.75
C THR A 651 8.30 -6.87 -26.14
N GLU A 652 9.33 -6.64 -26.96
CA GLU A 652 10.72 -6.50 -26.49
C GLU A 652 10.87 -5.43 -25.41
N MET A 653 10.23 -4.27 -25.61
CA MET A 653 10.27 -3.17 -24.64
C MET A 653 9.61 -3.55 -23.31
N ARG A 654 8.48 -4.25 -23.36
CA ARG A 654 7.68 -4.66 -22.20
C ARG A 654 8.33 -5.80 -21.41
N PHE A 655 9.00 -6.73 -22.10
CA PHE A 655 9.83 -7.75 -21.47
C PHE A 655 11.15 -7.20 -20.95
N GLY A 656 11.68 -6.11 -21.54
CA GLY A 656 12.71 -5.26 -20.96
C GLY A 656 14.13 -5.81 -20.89
N LEU A 657 14.42 -6.94 -21.54
CA LEU A 657 15.69 -7.67 -21.42
C LEU A 657 16.92 -6.80 -21.74
N HIS A 658 16.82 -5.93 -22.75
CA HIS A 658 17.91 -5.02 -23.12
C HIS A 658 18.23 -4.03 -22.00
N ALA A 659 17.22 -3.56 -21.24
CA ALA A 659 17.44 -2.66 -20.11
C ALA A 659 18.15 -3.38 -18.96
N LEU A 660 17.79 -4.64 -18.67
CA LEU A 660 18.49 -5.45 -17.67
C LEU A 660 19.95 -5.70 -18.05
N ARG A 661 20.20 -6.09 -19.31
CA ARG A 661 21.57 -6.31 -19.82
C ARG A 661 22.40 -5.03 -19.72
N LYS A 662 21.86 -3.88 -20.13
CA LYS A 662 22.56 -2.59 -20.05
C LYS A 662 22.91 -2.22 -18.59
N LYS A 663 22.06 -2.58 -17.63
CA LYS A 663 22.28 -2.37 -16.20
C LYS A 663 23.13 -3.45 -15.54
N LYS A 664 23.64 -4.44 -16.29
CA LYS A 664 24.39 -5.61 -15.78
C LYS A 664 23.63 -6.40 -14.71
N LEU A 665 22.31 -6.46 -14.85
CA LEU A 665 21.44 -7.23 -13.94
C LEU A 665 21.20 -8.66 -14.43
N ILE A 666 21.53 -8.94 -15.69
CA ILE A 666 21.56 -10.29 -16.28
C ILE A 666 22.84 -10.42 -17.11
N THR A 667 23.31 -11.64 -17.27
CA THR A 667 24.49 -11.98 -18.06
C THR A 667 24.22 -11.86 -19.56
N LYS A 668 25.29 -11.84 -20.36
CA LYS A 668 25.19 -11.85 -21.83
C LYS A 668 24.52 -13.14 -22.34
N ILE A 669 24.83 -14.27 -21.70
CA ILE A 669 24.32 -15.60 -22.08
C ILE A 669 22.81 -15.65 -21.83
N GLU A 670 22.36 -15.29 -20.63
CA GLU A 670 20.93 -15.23 -20.30
C GLU A 670 20.17 -14.28 -21.24
N TYR A 671 20.73 -13.10 -21.52
CA TYR A 671 20.11 -12.19 -22.47
C TYR A 671 19.92 -12.83 -23.84
N THR A 672 20.94 -13.49 -24.38
CA THR A 672 20.85 -14.14 -25.69
C THR A 672 19.79 -15.24 -25.66
N ARG A 673 19.85 -16.16 -24.69
CA ARG A 673 18.88 -17.25 -24.51
C ARG A 673 17.44 -16.74 -24.47
N LEU A 674 17.16 -15.77 -23.58
CA LEU A 674 15.81 -15.25 -23.39
C LEU A 674 15.33 -14.39 -24.57
N SER A 675 16.22 -13.68 -25.26
CA SER A 675 15.84 -12.90 -26.45
C SER A 675 15.52 -13.80 -27.64
N GLU A 676 16.28 -14.88 -27.85
CA GLU A 676 16.02 -15.88 -28.88
C GLU A 676 14.71 -16.63 -28.62
N LEU A 677 14.42 -16.99 -27.37
CA LEU A 677 13.12 -17.52 -26.98
C LEU A 677 11.99 -16.52 -27.27
N LEU A 678 12.14 -15.27 -26.82
CA LEU A 678 11.11 -14.24 -26.98
C LEU A 678 10.77 -13.99 -28.47
N ALA A 679 11.77 -14.04 -29.36
CA ALA A 679 11.59 -13.90 -30.80
C ALA A 679 10.85 -15.08 -31.45
N ARG A 680 10.89 -16.28 -30.83
CA ARG A 680 10.19 -17.48 -31.32
C ARG A 680 8.74 -17.56 -30.86
N ILE A 681 8.38 -16.92 -29.75
CA ILE A 681 7.01 -16.91 -29.24
C ILE A 681 6.10 -16.16 -30.23
N ARG A 682 5.03 -16.81 -30.69
CA ARG A 682 4.01 -16.18 -31.54
C ARG A 682 2.96 -15.49 -30.67
N PHE A 683 3.03 -14.16 -30.60
CA PHE A 683 2.03 -13.34 -29.90
C PHE A 683 0.80 -13.12 -30.76
N VAL A 684 -0.38 -13.49 -30.23
CA VAL A 684 -1.68 -13.39 -30.90
C VAL A 684 -2.57 -12.46 -30.09
N SER A 685 -2.67 -11.20 -30.52
CA SER A 685 -3.59 -10.23 -29.89
C SER A 685 -5.01 -10.45 -30.41
N VAL A 686 -5.93 -10.85 -29.52
CA VAL A 686 -7.37 -11.03 -29.82
C VAL A 686 -8.24 -9.88 -29.30
N ARG A 687 -7.60 -8.75 -28.98
CA ARG A 687 -8.20 -7.61 -28.30
C ARG A 687 -9.43 -7.04 -29.01
N ASP A 688 -9.33 -6.71 -30.29
CA ASP A 688 -10.38 -5.95 -30.99
C ASP A 688 -11.66 -6.79 -31.12
N GLU A 689 -11.51 -8.09 -31.38
CA GLU A 689 -12.58 -9.09 -31.47
C GLU A 689 -13.20 -9.35 -30.09
N THR A 690 -12.36 -9.46 -29.05
CA THR A 690 -12.82 -9.57 -27.66
C THR A 690 -13.59 -8.33 -27.23
N ASP A 691 -13.11 -7.13 -27.59
CA ASP A 691 -13.76 -5.86 -27.25
C ASP A 691 -15.13 -5.74 -27.95
N ARG A 692 -15.23 -6.12 -29.23
CA ARG A 692 -16.51 -6.15 -29.97
C ARG A 692 -17.53 -7.08 -29.33
N PHE A 693 -17.11 -8.29 -28.95
CA PHE A 693 -18.00 -9.26 -28.32
C PHE A 693 -18.44 -8.80 -26.92
N LEU A 694 -17.50 -8.40 -26.06
CA LEU A 694 -17.79 -8.11 -24.66
C LEU A 694 -18.44 -6.75 -24.43
N PHE A 695 -18.12 -5.74 -25.24
CA PHE A 695 -18.57 -4.36 -24.99
C PHE A 695 -19.48 -3.79 -26.07
N GLU A 696 -19.46 -4.33 -27.29
CA GLU A 696 -20.35 -3.89 -28.38
C GLU A 696 -21.51 -4.88 -28.62
N ASN A 697 -21.55 -6.00 -27.87
CA ASN A 697 -22.52 -7.10 -28.01
C ASN A 697 -22.59 -7.66 -29.44
N ASP A 698 -21.47 -7.62 -30.17
CA ASP A 698 -21.35 -8.21 -31.50
C ASP A 698 -21.02 -9.69 -31.35
N SER A 699 -22.02 -10.55 -31.54
CA SER A 699 -21.85 -12.00 -31.45
C SER A 699 -20.86 -12.54 -32.48
N ALA A 700 -20.66 -11.88 -33.63
CA ALA A 700 -19.65 -12.30 -34.60
C ALA A 700 -18.21 -12.11 -34.08
N GLY A 701 -18.02 -11.32 -33.02
CA GLY A 701 -16.72 -11.16 -32.37
C GLY A 701 -16.18 -12.46 -31.81
N ILE A 702 -17.02 -13.34 -31.26
CA ILE A 702 -16.57 -14.60 -30.63
C ILE A 702 -16.06 -15.61 -31.67
N GLU A 703 -16.75 -15.73 -32.80
CA GLU A 703 -16.32 -16.61 -33.90
C GLU A 703 -15.01 -16.10 -34.51
N LYS A 704 -14.81 -14.78 -34.59
CA LYS A 704 -13.52 -14.23 -35.04
C LYS A 704 -12.38 -14.50 -34.05
N VAL A 705 -12.63 -14.45 -32.74
CA VAL A 705 -11.63 -14.87 -31.74
C VAL A 705 -11.26 -16.34 -31.99
N ARG A 706 -12.27 -17.20 -32.19
CA ARG A 706 -12.07 -18.61 -32.53
C ARG A 706 -11.21 -18.79 -33.77
N ASP A 707 -11.62 -18.20 -34.89
CA ASP A 707 -10.94 -18.30 -36.17
C ASP A 707 -9.48 -17.82 -36.09
N MET A 708 -9.22 -16.72 -35.38
CA MET A 708 -7.86 -16.19 -35.24
C MET A 708 -6.95 -17.12 -34.43
N ILE A 709 -7.46 -17.72 -33.34
CA ILE A 709 -6.68 -18.66 -32.55
C ILE A 709 -6.43 -19.92 -33.39
N LEU A 710 -7.49 -20.54 -33.93
CA LEU A 710 -7.41 -21.75 -34.76
C LEU A 710 -6.41 -21.57 -35.91
N LYS A 711 -6.58 -20.52 -36.72
CA LYS A 711 -5.70 -20.21 -37.87
C LYS A 711 -4.24 -20.00 -37.47
N THR A 712 -4.00 -19.44 -36.28
CA THR A 712 -2.63 -19.20 -35.83
C THR A 712 -1.98 -20.48 -35.28
N THR A 713 -2.78 -21.33 -34.65
CA THR A 713 -2.35 -22.63 -34.10
C THR A 713 -2.29 -23.75 -35.13
N ASP A 714 -2.89 -23.57 -36.32
CA ASP A 714 -2.92 -24.54 -37.42
C ASP A 714 -1.55 -24.67 -38.12
N ILE A 715 -0.63 -25.38 -37.46
CA ILE A 715 0.73 -25.67 -37.91
C ILE A 715 1.02 -27.16 -37.66
N ASP A 716 1.71 -27.84 -38.58
CA ASP A 716 2.06 -29.27 -38.56
C ASP A 716 2.95 -29.76 -37.39
N THR A 717 3.00 -29.06 -36.25
CA THR A 717 3.71 -29.50 -35.04
C THR A 717 2.75 -30.12 -34.05
N GLU A 718 3.06 -31.35 -33.60
CA GLU A 718 2.28 -32.09 -32.60
C GLU A 718 2.33 -31.44 -31.20
N ASN A 719 3.46 -30.83 -30.80
CA ASN A 719 3.62 -30.25 -29.46
C ASN A 719 3.40 -28.73 -29.45
N ARG A 720 2.35 -28.28 -28.75
CA ARG A 720 1.93 -26.87 -28.72
C ARG A 720 1.65 -26.41 -27.29
N ILE A 721 2.35 -25.34 -26.87
CA ILE A 721 2.16 -24.70 -25.57
C ILE A 721 1.49 -23.34 -25.79
N VAL A 722 0.33 -23.13 -25.17
CA VAL A 722 -0.46 -21.90 -25.31
C VAL A 722 -0.55 -21.15 -23.98
N VAL A 723 -0.04 -19.93 -23.93
CA VAL A 723 -0.21 -19.01 -22.81
C VAL A 723 -1.43 -18.13 -23.06
N VAL A 724 -2.37 -18.08 -22.13
CA VAL A 724 -3.52 -17.16 -22.15
C VAL A 724 -3.30 -16.05 -21.13
N ASP A 725 -3.14 -14.81 -21.59
CA ASP A 725 -2.84 -13.66 -20.74
C ASP A 725 -3.88 -12.54 -20.85
N GLY A 726 -4.03 -11.76 -19.77
CA GLY A 726 -4.94 -10.61 -19.70
C GLY A 726 -6.30 -10.88 -19.05
N TRP A 727 -6.61 -12.14 -18.70
CA TRP A 727 -7.88 -12.51 -18.08
C TRP A 727 -8.24 -11.70 -16.81
N PRO A 728 -7.32 -11.47 -15.84
CA PRO A 728 -7.66 -10.76 -14.60
C PRO A 728 -8.04 -9.31 -14.78
N ASP A 729 -7.46 -8.64 -15.76
CA ASP A 729 -7.76 -7.23 -16.04
C ASP A 729 -9.03 -7.11 -16.88
N LEU A 730 -9.31 -8.08 -17.76
CA LEU A 730 -10.57 -8.23 -18.48
C LEU A 730 -11.76 -8.36 -17.53
N GLU A 731 -11.68 -9.27 -16.55
CA GLU A 731 -12.75 -9.45 -15.56
C GLU A 731 -12.98 -8.17 -14.73
N LYS A 732 -11.91 -7.44 -14.40
CA LYS A 732 -11.95 -6.22 -13.58
C LYS A 732 -12.42 -4.98 -14.32
N MET A 733 -12.48 -5.00 -15.66
CA MET A 733 -13.00 -3.87 -16.44
C MET A 733 -14.43 -4.07 -16.94
N LEU A 734 -14.98 -5.28 -16.86
CA LEU A 734 -16.31 -5.59 -17.36
C LEU A 734 -17.43 -5.15 -16.39
N PRO A 735 -18.35 -4.26 -16.81
CA PRO A 735 -19.53 -3.89 -16.03
C PRO A 735 -20.42 -5.11 -15.72
N ASN A 736 -21.21 -5.04 -14.65
CA ASN A 736 -22.03 -6.18 -14.19
C ASN A 736 -23.03 -6.65 -15.26
N THR A 737 -23.50 -5.74 -16.11
CA THR A 737 -24.43 -5.98 -17.21
C THR A 737 -23.91 -6.97 -18.25
N ASN A 738 -22.60 -6.97 -18.51
CA ASN A 738 -22.01 -7.75 -19.59
C ASN A 738 -21.31 -9.03 -19.09
N ARG A 739 -21.38 -9.33 -17.79
CA ARG A 739 -20.69 -10.49 -17.18
C ARG A 739 -21.07 -11.84 -17.76
N LYS A 740 -22.30 -11.99 -18.29
CA LYS A 740 -22.72 -13.23 -18.96
C LYS A 740 -21.83 -13.54 -20.17
N ASN A 741 -21.46 -12.52 -20.95
CA ASN A 741 -20.61 -12.69 -22.13
C ASN A 741 -19.20 -13.15 -21.73
N LEU A 742 -18.70 -12.77 -20.55
CA LEU A 742 -17.41 -13.26 -20.07
C LEU A 742 -17.40 -14.76 -19.82
N SER A 743 -18.48 -15.32 -19.26
CA SER A 743 -18.60 -16.77 -19.07
C SER A 743 -18.68 -17.51 -20.40
N VAL A 744 -19.36 -16.93 -21.39
CA VAL A 744 -19.39 -17.50 -22.76
C VAL A 744 -17.99 -17.48 -23.37
N LEU A 745 -17.27 -16.35 -23.27
CA LEU A 745 -15.89 -16.25 -23.74
C LEU A 745 -14.96 -17.26 -23.04
N GLU A 746 -15.09 -17.45 -21.73
CA GLU A 746 -14.32 -18.45 -20.97
C GLU A 746 -14.55 -19.84 -21.54
N ILE A 747 -15.81 -20.26 -21.68
CA ILE A 747 -16.18 -21.58 -22.21
C ILE A 747 -15.64 -21.78 -23.63
N THR A 748 -15.82 -20.79 -24.51
CA THR A 748 -15.34 -20.88 -25.89
C THR A 748 -13.82 -20.96 -25.97
N LEU A 749 -13.08 -20.16 -25.20
CA LEU A 749 -11.63 -20.27 -25.13
C LEU A 749 -11.19 -21.65 -24.65
N LEU A 750 -11.84 -22.20 -23.61
CA LEU A 750 -11.51 -23.53 -23.12
C LEU A 750 -11.79 -24.63 -24.16
N GLN A 751 -12.87 -24.53 -24.94
CA GLN A 751 -13.15 -25.45 -26.04
C GLN A 751 -12.07 -25.38 -27.13
N ILE A 752 -11.70 -24.17 -27.56
CA ILE A 752 -10.66 -23.99 -28.58
C ILE A 752 -9.33 -24.55 -28.11
N LEU A 753 -8.94 -24.24 -26.87
CA LEU A 753 -7.67 -24.70 -26.32
C LEU A 753 -7.64 -26.22 -26.18
N LYS A 754 -8.78 -26.84 -25.90
CA LYS A 754 -8.91 -28.30 -25.84
C LYS A 754 -8.70 -28.98 -27.20
N GLU A 755 -9.05 -28.30 -28.29
CA GLU A 755 -8.87 -28.78 -29.66
C GLU A 755 -7.46 -28.52 -30.22
N THR A 756 -6.74 -27.53 -29.68
CA THR A 756 -5.54 -26.97 -30.34
C THR A 756 -4.25 -27.05 -29.56
N ALA A 757 -4.31 -27.20 -28.24
CA ALA A 757 -3.15 -27.14 -27.36
C ALA A 757 -2.91 -28.48 -26.67
N GLN A 758 -1.64 -28.85 -26.52
CA GLN A 758 -1.24 -29.96 -25.65
C GLN A 758 -1.05 -29.46 -24.21
N GLU A 759 -0.52 -28.24 -24.07
CA GLU A 759 -0.31 -27.58 -22.78
C GLU A 759 -0.88 -26.16 -22.80
N VAL A 760 -1.60 -25.80 -21.73
CA VAL A 760 -2.19 -24.48 -21.55
C VAL A 760 -1.68 -23.85 -20.26
N ILE A 761 -1.14 -22.64 -20.35
CA ILE A 761 -0.79 -21.82 -19.18
C ILE A 761 -1.76 -20.64 -19.12
N TRP A 762 -2.74 -20.70 -18.22
CA TRP A 762 -3.73 -19.65 -18.03
C TRP A 762 -3.30 -18.68 -16.93
N VAL A 763 -3.04 -17.42 -17.27
CA VAL A 763 -2.64 -16.39 -16.31
C VAL A 763 -3.86 -15.82 -15.59
N ASP A 764 -3.82 -15.86 -14.25
CA ASP A 764 -4.80 -15.24 -13.36
C ASP A 764 -4.11 -14.49 -12.19
N ASN A 765 -4.89 -13.76 -11.37
CA ASN A 765 -4.46 -13.15 -10.11
C ASN A 765 -5.09 -13.83 -8.88
N GLY A 766 -5.90 -14.88 -9.11
CA GLY A 766 -6.68 -15.55 -8.08
C GLY A 766 -7.82 -14.68 -7.56
N VAL A 767 -8.59 -15.24 -6.63
CA VAL A 767 -9.79 -14.65 -6.06
C VAL A 767 -9.57 -14.41 -4.56
N ASN A 768 -10.09 -13.30 -4.03
CA ASN A 768 -10.05 -13.08 -2.58
C ASN A 768 -10.80 -14.19 -1.85
N HIS A 769 -10.07 -14.95 -1.05
CA HIS A 769 -10.61 -15.93 -0.11
C HIS A 769 -11.17 -15.18 1.12
N PRO A 770 -12.25 -15.66 1.76
CA PRO A 770 -12.80 -15.04 2.98
C PRO A 770 -11.79 -14.96 4.14
N GLN A 771 -10.99 -15.99 4.37
CA GLN A 771 -9.91 -15.96 5.37
C GLN A 771 -8.90 -14.84 5.09
N VAL A 772 -8.43 -14.19 6.16
CA VAL A 772 -7.41 -13.15 6.13
C VAL A 772 -6.13 -13.67 6.75
N SER A 773 -5.01 -13.59 6.02
CA SER A 773 -3.69 -14.00 6.52
C SER A 773 -3.24 -13.10 7.66
N LYS A 774 -2.86 -13.69 8.81
CA LYS A 774 -2.25 -12.98 9.96
C LYS A 774 -0.91 -12.34 9.55
N THR A 775 -0.12 -13.05 8.76
CA THR A 775 1.20 -12.60 8.27
C THR A 775 1.12 -11.44 7.27
N TYR A 776 0.27 -11.56 6.25
CA TYR A 776 0.16 -10.52 5.20
C TYR A 776 -0.88 -9.43 5.50
N GLN A 777 -1.74 -9.65 6.49
CA GLN A 777 -2.79 -8.72 6.93
C GLN A 777 -3.77 -8.33 5.83
N ARG A 778 -4.12 -9.32 5.00
CA ARG A 778 -5.00 -9.19 3.84
C ARG A 778 -5.72 -10.49 3.59
N SER A 779 -6.79 -10.43 2.81
CA SER A 779 -7.45 -11.62 2.30
C SER A 779 -6.45 -12.56 1.65
N CYS A 780 -6.53 -13.83 2.04
CA CYS A 780 -5.89 -14.94 1.38
C CYS A 780 -6.41 -15.08 -0.06
N VAL A 781 -5.79 -15.96 -0.83
CA VAL A 781 -6.10 -16.13 -2.26
C VAL A 781 -6.57 -17.56 -2.53
N SER A 782 -7.74 -17.68 -3.15
CA SER A 782 -8.22 -18.90 -3.80
C SER A 782 -7.79 -18.90 -5.26
N PRO A 783 -7.50 -20.06 -5.85
CA PRO A 783 -6.99 -20.09 -7.21
C PRO A 783 -8.04 -19.72 -8.25
N ILE A 784 -9.27 -20.15 -8.05
CA ILE A 784 -10.32 -20.10 -9.05
C ILE A 784 -11.67 -19.78 -8.37
N PHE A 785 -12.58 -19.09 -9.06
CA PHE A 785 -13.94 -18.89 -8.57
C PHE A 785 -14.69 -20.21 -8.42
N TYR A 786 -15.55 -20.31 -7.40
CA TYR A 786 -16.35 -21.51 -7.14
C TYR A 786 -17.14 -22.02 -8.37
N ARG A 787 -17.61 -21.12 -9.25
CA ARG A 787 -18.42 -21.42 -10.44
C ARG A 787 -17.65 -21.47 -11.77
N SER A 788 -16.34 -21.31 -11.73
CA SER A 788 -15.55 -21.28 -12.97
C SER A 788 -15.47 -22.67 -13.60
N PRO A 789 -15.67 -22.79 -14.92
CA PRO A 789 -15.52 -24.06 -15.63
C PRO A 789 -14.08 -24.60 -15.57
N ARG A 790 -13.07 -23.74 -15.32
CA ARG A 790 -11.66 -24.13 -15.23
C ARG A 790 -11.38 -25.20 -14.17
N LYS A 791 -12.17 -25.28 -13.10
CA LYS A 791 -12.02 -26.30 -12.06
C LYS A 791 -12.06 -27.74 -12.58
N ARG A 792 -12.70 -27.96 -13.74
CA ARG A 792 -12.83 -29.28 -14.36
C ARG A 792 -11.60 -29.71 -15.16
N ILE A 793 -10.69 -28.79 -15.44
CA ILE A 793 -9.55 -29.03 -16.35
C ILE A 793 -8.20 -28.76 -15.70
N VAL A 794 -8.14 -28.07 -14.56
CA VAL A 794 -6.85 -27.67 -13.94
C VAL A 794 -6.08 -28.87 -13.42
N ASP A 795 -4.86 -29.05 -13.95
CA ASP A 795 -3.90 -30.09 -13.54
C ASP A 795 -2.83 -29.55 -12.59
N GLU A 796 -2.50 -28.27 -12.72
CA GLU A 796 -1.44 -27.64 -11.96
C GLU A 796 -1.82 -26.21 -11.60
N ILE A 797 -1.42 -25.76 -10.42
CA ILE A 797 -1.48 -24.35 -10.05
C ILE A 797 -0.07 -23.86 -9.73
N LEU A 798 0.40 -22.84 -10.45
CA LEU A 798 1.67 -22.17 -10.19
C LEU A 798 1.40 -20.81 -9.54
N TRP A 799 1.79 -20.67 -8.27
CA TRP A 799 1.65 -19.43 -7.52
C TRP A 799 2.90 -18.58 -7.62
N ASN A 800 2.77 -17.28 -7.94
CA ASN A 800 3.81 -16.27 -7.87
C ASN A 800 3.46 -15.22 -6.82
N LEU A 801 4.03 -15.39 -5.63
CA LEU A 801 3.70 -14.62 -4.44
C LEU A 801 4.76 -13.56 -4.12
N PRO A 802 4.38 -12.40 -3.56
CA PRO A 802 5.34 -11.50 -2.93
C PRO A 802 5.94 -12.15 -1.68
N THR A 803 7.11 -11.71 -1.25
CA THR A 803 7.57 -12.03 0.12
C THR A 803 6.68 -11.35 1.15
N ALA A 804 6.59 -11.95 2.34
CA ALA A 804 5.82 -11.40 3.44
C ALA A 804 6.39 -10.05 3.91
N PRO A 805 5.57 -9.19 4.52
CA PRO A 805 6.07 -8.00 5.18
C PRO A 805 7.01 -8.35 6.32
N ARG A 806 8.10 -7.58 6.48
CA ARG A 806 9.10 -7.82 7.53
C ARG A 806 8.53 -7.74 8.95
N LYS A 807 7.45 -6.99 9.15
CA LYS A 807 6.85 -6.75 10.47
C LYS A 807 5.34 -6.70 10.37
N MET A 808 4.67 -7.16 11.43
CA MET A 808 3.26 -6.96 11.62
C MET A 808 2.93 -5.45 11.56
N GLY A 809 1.89 -5.10 10.82
CA GLY A 809 1.45 -3.72 10.57
C GLY A 809 2.01 -3.13 9.27
N TRP A 810 3.04 -3.74 8.67
CA TRP A 810 3.63 -3.29 7.41
C TRP A 810 2.98 -4.00 6.22
N LEU A 811 2.92 -3.32 5.08
CA LEU A 811 2.32 -3.85 3.85
C LEU A 811 3.34 -4.10 2.74
N SER A 812 4.53 -3.50 2.86
CA SER A 812 5.61 -3.68 1.88
C SER A 812 6.29 -5.03 2.08
N PRO A 813 6.62 -5.75 0.98
CA PRO A 813 7.37 -6.99 1.06
C PRO A 813 8.73 -6.76 1.73
N GLN A 814 9.24 -7.77 2.42
CA GLN A 814 10.58 -7.73 3.03
C GLN A 814 11.66 -7.59 1.97
N TYR A 815 11.52 -8.32 0.85
CA TYR A 815 12.41 -8.28 -0.30
C TYR A 815 11.60 -7.91 -1.54
N ASP A 816 11.82 -6.69 -2.04
CA ASP A 816 11.13 -6.18 -3.24
C ASP A 816 11.46 -7.02 -4.49
N ASP A 817 12.72 -7.47 -4.59
CA ASP A 817 13.31 -8.18 -5.72
C ASP A 817 13.25 -9.70 -5.61
N SER A 818 12.49 -10.23 -4.65
CA SER A 818 12.27 -11.66 -4.50
C SER A 818 10.78 -12.00 -4.54
N ARG A 819 10.47 -13.17 -5.10
CA ARG A 819 9.12 -13.72 -5.17
C ARG A 819 9.17 -15.19 -4.78
N VAL A 820 8.12 -15.68 -4.14
CA VAL A 820 7.99 -17.11 -3.79
C VAL A 820 7.16 -17.79 -4.86
N ILE A 821 7.72 -18.83 -5.48
CA ILE A 821 7.03 -19.68 -6.45
C ILE A 821 6.61 -20.96 -5.75
N ILE A 822 5.34 -21.33 -5.86
CA ILE A 822 4.81 -22.58 -5.31
C ILE A 822 4.11 -23.33 -6.43
N GLN A 823 4.48 -24.59 -6.65
CA GLN A 823 3.81 -25.52 -7.54
C GLN A 823 2.87 -26.41 -6.71
N ASP A 824 1.59 -26.34 -7.03
CA ASP A 824 0.54 -27.12 -6.40
C ASP A 824 -0.08 -28.11 -7.40
N LEU A 825 -0.02 -29.42 -7.08
CA LEU A 825 -0.49 -30.53 -7.93
C LEU A 825 -1.65 -31.31 -7.27
N PRO A 826 -2.38 -32.19 -7.98
CA PRO A 826 -3.37 -33.08 -7.37
C PRO A 826 -2.75 -34.28 -6.63
N THR A 827 -1.53 -34.16 -6.10
CA THR A 827 -0.81 -35.24 -5.40
C THR A 827 -0.83 -35.06 -3.88
N GLU A 828 -0.49 -36.12 -3.15
CA GLU A 828 -0.34 -36.10 -1.68
C GLU A 828 1.00 -35.48 -1.22
N HIS A 829 2.00 -35.39 -2.12
CA HIS A 829 3.30 -34.80 -1.80
C HIS A 829 3.20 -33.31 -1.43
N PRO A 830 4.09 -32.79 -0.54
CA PRO A 830 4.15 -31.37 -0.25
C PRO A 830 4.39 -30.57 -1.54
N PRO A 831 3.83 -29.35 -1.65
CA PRO A 831 4.02 -28.55 -2.86
C PRO A 831 5.50 -28.20 -3.01
N TRP A 832 6.00 -28.24 -4.23
CA TRP A 832 7.34 -27.74 -4.50
C TRP A 832 7.33 -26.22 -4.35
N ASP A 833 8.30 -25.66 -3.62
CA ASP A 833 8.40 -24.22 -3.44
C ASP A 833 9.84 -23.70 -3.57
N THR A 834 9.98 -22.47 -4.04
CA THR A 834 11.28 -21.82 -4.18
C THR A 834 11.16 -20.30 -4.11
N VAL A 835 12.27 -19.63 -3.83
CA VAL A 835 12.35 -18.16 -3.87
C VAL A 835 13.17 -17.77 -5.10
N ILE A 836 12.58 -16.98 -5.99
CA ILE A 836 13.23 -16.48 -7.21
C ILE A 836 13.61 -15.00 -7.07
N HIS A 837 14.70 -14.62 -7.74
CA HIS A 837 15.11 -13.26 -7.94
C HIS A 837 14.43 -12.66 -9.18
N VAL A 838 13.88 -11.45 -9.03
CA VAL A 838 13.27 -10.66 -10.10
C VAL A 838 14.02 -9.34 -10.24
N PRO A 839 15.01 -9.25 -11.15
CA PRO A 839 15.91 -8.11 -11.23
C PRO A 839 15.20 -6.76 -11.46
N TYR A 840 14.06 -6.78 -12.16
CA TYR A 840 13.23 -5.59 -12.40
C TYR A 840 12.75 -4.91 -11.12
N LEU A 841 12.54 -5.68 -10.06
CA LEU A 841 11.90 -5.20 -8.85
C LEU A 841 12.88 -4.61 -7.84
N LYS A 842 14.18 -4.60 -8.15
CA LYS A 842 15.18 -4.00 -7.28
C LYS A 842 14.90 -2.52 -7.03
N GLY A 843 14.61 -2.18 -5.77
CA GLY A 843 14.25 -0.83 -5.34
C GLY A 843 12.88 -0.35 -5.87
N TRP A 844 11.99 -1.26 -6.27
CA TRP A 844 10.72 -0.93 -6.90
C TRP A 844 9.75 -0.24 -5.93
N THR A 845 9.61 -0.71 -4.69
CA THR A 845 8.76 -0.01 -3.71
C THR A 845 9.33 1.37 -3.39
N ARG A 846 10.66 1.51 -3.34
CA ARG A 846 11.33 2.82 -3.20
C ARG A 846 11.03 3.76 -4.36
N LYS A 847 10.95 3.26 -5.60
CA LYS A 847 10.60 4.06 -6.79
C LYS A 847 9.22 4.72 -6.64
N PHE A 848 8.25 4.00 -6.07
CA PHE A 848 6.89 4.48 -5.85
C PHE A 848 6.75 5.36 -4.59
N SER A 849 7.49 5.06 -3.52
CA SER A 849 7.54 5.93 -2.33
C SER A 849 8.28 7.24 -2.63
N ALA A 850 9.33 7.21 -3.43
CA ALA A 850 10.01 8.39 -3.94
C ALA A 850 9.13 9.16 -4.93
N ALA A 851 8.27 8.52 -5.74
CA ALA A 851 7.34 9.24 -6.62
C ALA A 851 6.27 10.03 -5.86
N THR A 852 5.98 9.62 -4.62
CA THR A 852 5.12 10.37 -3.72
C THR A 852 5.89 11.48 -2.99
N ILE A 853 7.22 11.50 -3.02
CA ILE A 853 8.04 12.58 -2.47
C ILE A 853 8.52 13.43 -3.67
N ARG A 854 8.08 14.69 -3.79
CA ARG A 854 8.57 15.58 -4.86
C ARG A 854 10.01 16.05 -4.59
N ASP A 855 10.91 15.15 -4.21
CA ASP A 855 12.29 15.45 -3.82
C ASP A 855 13.24 14.33 -4.33
N PRO A 856 14.36 14.65 -5.01
CA PRO A 856 15.01 13.73 -5.94
C PRO A 856 16.22 12.94 -5.37
N VAL A 857 16.36 12.78 -4.05
CA VAL A 857 17.59 12.19 -3.49
C VAL A 857 17.46 10.67 -3.32
N ILE A 858 18.14 9.92 -4.20
CA ILE A 858 18.29 8.46 -4.11
C ILE A 858 19.77 8.12 -3.98
N ALA A 859 20.17 7.61 -2.80
CA ALA A 859 21.50 7.05 -2.58
C ALA A 859 21.65 5.67 -3.22
N ALA A 860 22.79 5.50 -3.91
CA ALA A 860 23.22 4.33 -4.64
C ALA A 860 24.16 3.49 -3.78
N ALA A 861 23.67 2.39 -3.19
CA ALA A 861 24.54 1.33 -2.72
C ALA A 861 23.76 0.01 -2.60
N GLN A 862 24.37 -1.03 -3.17
CA GLN A 862 24.36 -2.45 -2.78
C GLN A 862 23.97 -3.40 -3.92
N TYR A 863 24.95 -4.25 -4.26
CA TYR A 863 25.14 -5.01 -5.48
C TYR A 863 25.49 -6.47 -5.09
N LEU A 864 25.04 -7.39 -5.97
CA LEU A 864 25.51 -8.73 -6.34
C LEU A 864 25.73 -9.85 -5.29
N GLY A 865 25.13 -11.00 -5.59
CA GLY A 865 25.62 -12.35 -5.31
C GLY A 865 25.38 -13.23 -6.57
N ASP A 866 26.29 -14.18 -6.86
CA ASP A 866 26.24 -15.15 -7.98
C ASP A 866 25.22 -16.29 -7.69
N LEU A 867 25.23 -17.46 -8.37
CA LEU A 867 24.16 -18.50 -8.41
C LEU A 867 24.61 -19.93 -7.94
N ASN A 868 23.72 -20.69 -7.24
CA ASN A 868 23.55 -22.17 -7.21
C ASN A 868 22.96 -22.75 -5.89
N GLN A 869 21.88 -23.56 -5.97
CA GLN A 869 21.85 -25.03 -5.69
C GLN A 869 20.48 -25.65 -6.06
N GLN A 870 20.50 -26.90 -6.53
CA GLN A 870 19.48 -27.60 -7.33
C GLN A 870 18.40 -28.32 -6.50
N GLN A 871 17.12 -28.08 -6.83
CA GLN A 871 16.02 -29.05 -6.66
C GLN A 871 15.02 -28.88 -7.81
N SER A 872 14.65 -29.98 -8.48
CA SER A 872 13.66 -30.01 -9.57
C SER A 872 12.23 -29.99 -9.04
N MET A 873 11.31 -29.36 -9.79
CA MET A 873 9.86 -29.49 -9.57
C MET A 873 9.44 -30.96 -9.60
N HIS A 874 8.49 -31.36 -8.74
CA HIS A 874 8.10 -32.77 -8.58
C HIS A 874 7.36 -33.35 -9.81
N GLY A 875 6.78 -32.50 -10.67
CA GLY A 875 6.02 -32.92 -11.85
C GLY A 875 6.55 -32.39 -13.19
N ARG A 876 7.57 -31.52 -13.18
CA ARG A 876 8.13 -30.89 -14.37
C ARG A 876 9.64 -30.77 -14.18
N SER A 877 10.44 -31.05 -15.21
CA SER A 877 11.90 -30.86 -15.20
C SER A 877 12.34 -29.38 -15.17
N PHE A 878 11.48 -28.49 -14.65
CA PHE A 878 11.80 -27.11 -14.33
C PHE A 878 12.69 -27.09 -13.09
N GLN A 879 13.91 -26.58 -13.24
CA GLN A 879 14.91 -26.55 -12.18
C GLN A 879 14.97 -25.17 -11.51
N SER A 880 14.48 -24.10 -12.15
CA SER A 880 14.59 -22.71 -11.67
C SER A 880 16.01 -22.24 -11.33
N THR A 881 17.03 -23.04 -11.63
CA THR A 881 18.42 -22.85 -11.16
C THR A 881 18.99 -21.50 -11.60
N SER A 882 18.56 -21.01 -12.76
CA SER A 882 19.00 -19.73 -13.32
C SER A 882 18.47 -18.49 -12.59
N ILE A 883 17.38 -18.61 -11.80
CA ILE A 883 16.73 -17.45 -11.17
C ILE A 883 16.54 -17.60 -9.65
N GLN A 884 16.97 -18.70 -9.02
CA GLN A 884 16.82 -18.92 -7.59
C GLN A 884 17.66 -17.96 -6.73
N VAL A 885 17.11 -17.51 -5.60
CA VAL A 885 17.82 -16.71 -4.60
C VAL A 885 18.74 -17.61 -3.78
N ARG A 886 19.98 -17.17 -3.55
CA ARG A 886 20.97 -17.91 -2.77
C ARG A 886 20.94 -17.64 -1.28
N TYR A 887 21.55 -18.57 -0.56
CA TYR A 887 21.83 -18.48 0.88
C TYR A 887 22.81 -17.35 1.27
N ASP A 888 23.60 -16.82 0.33
CA ASP A 888 24.49 -15.67 0.56
C ASP A 888 23.72 -14.33 0.64
N ALA A 889 22.59 -14.22 -0.08
CA ALA A 889 21.73 -13.04 -0.09
C ALA A 889 20.67 -13.07 1.03
N ILE A 890 20.13 -14.26 1.33
CA ILE A 890 19.17 -14.50 2.41
C ILE A 890 19.57 -15.81 3.10
N GLY A 891 19.93 -15.77 4.39
CA GLY A 891 20.33 -16.98 5.13
C GLY A 891 19.27 -18.08 5.09
N LYS A 892 19.69 -19.35 5.21
CA LYS A 892 18.82 -20.53 5.04
C LYS A 892 17.55 -20.49 5.89
N GLU A 893 17.69 -20.25 7.19
CA GLU A 893 16.56 -20.11 8.12
C GLU A 893 15.61 -18.98 7.71
N SER A 894 16.14 -17.88 7.17
CA SER A 894 15.33 -16.78 6.66
C SER A 894 14.61 -17.14 5.36
N LEU A 895 15.19 -17.99 4.52
CA LEU A 895 14.59 -18.44 3.27
C LEU A 895 13.45 -19.44 3.54
N ASP A 896 13.66 -20.38 4.45
CA ASP A 896 12.63 -21.32 4.91
C ASP A 896 11.47 -20.57 5.59
N SER A 897 11.77 -19.59 6.45
CA SER A 897 10.75 -18.72 7.04
C SER A 897 9.96 -17.93 5.99
N VAL A 898 10.62 -17.41 4.95
CA VAL A 898 9.94 -16.70 3.85
C VAL A 898 8.98 -17.61 3.08
N LYS A 899 9.37 -18.87 2.85
CA LYS A 899 8.52 -19.88 2.20
C LYS A 899 7.31 -20.23 3.06
N GLU A 900 7.52 -20.58 4.33
CA GLU A 900 6.45 -20.90 5.28
C GLU A 900 5.45 -19.76 5.42
N GLN A 901 5.95 -18.53 5.55
CA GLN A 901 5.11 -17.33 5.61
C GLN A 901 4.28 -17.17 4.34
N ALA A 902 4.83 -17.44 3.15
CA ALA A 902 4.12 -17.37 1.89
C ALA A 902 2.98 -18.40 1.78
N LEU A 903 3.17 -19.61 2.31
CA LEU A 903 2.13 -20.65 2.37
C LEU A 903 0.89 -20.18 3.15
N THR A 904 1.04 -19.30 4.15
CA THR A 904 -0.10 -18.75 4.92
C THR A 904 -1.09 -17.94 4.09
N LEU A 905 -0.71 -17.52 2.87
CA LEU A 905 -1.56 -16.76 1.97
C LEU A 905 -2.50 -17.64 1.12
N ILE A 906 -2.28 -18.97 1.10
CA ILE A 906 -3.01 -19.93 0.26
C ILE A 906 -3.59 -21.05 1.14
N PRO A 907 -4.83 -20.89 1.65
CA PRO A 907 -5.49 -21.88 2.51
C PRO A 907 -5.61 -23.27 1.88
N SER A 908 -5.81 -23.36 0.56
CA SER A 908 -5.98 -24.64 -0.14
C SER A 908 -4.75 -25.54 -0.11
N LEU A 909 -3.56 -25.03 0.24
CA LEU A 909 -2.35 -25.85 0.42
C LEU A 909 -2.39 -26.67 1.72
N ARG A 910 -3.25 -26.29 2.68
CA ARG A 910 -3.42 -27.02 3.95
C ARG A 910 -4.11 -28.37 3.78
N ARG A 911 -4.74 -28.64 2.63
CA ARG A 911 -5.42 -29.93 2.35
C ARG A 911 -4.53 -31.16 2.50
N ARG A 912 -3.22 -30.97 2.49
CA ARG A 912 -2.21 -32.03 2.62
C ARG A 912 -1.64 -32.19 4.03
N LYS A 913 -1.85 -31.21 4.93
CA LYS A 913 -1.50 -31.33 6.34
C LYS A 913 -2.63 -32.05 7.07
N GLN A 914 -2.83 -33.34 6.78
CA GLN A 914 -3.61 -34.17 7.68
C GLN A 914 -2.70 -34.61 8.83
N GLN A 915 -3.00 -34.07 10.02
CA GLN A 915 -2.97 -34.85 11.27
C GLN A 915 -1.61 -35.07 11.96
N ASP A 916 -0.70 -34.09 12.04
CA ASP A 916 0.39 -34.12 13.05
C ASP A 916 0.98 -32.76 13.48
N ASP A 917 0.58 -31.62 12.88
CA ASP A 917 1.01 -30.30 13.40
C ASP A 917 0.12 -29.87 14.58
N THR A 918 0.24 -30.56 15.71
CA THR A 918 0.17 -29.88 17.01
C THR A 918 1.46 -29.09 17.16
N SER A 919 1.60 -27.99 16.43
CA SER A 919 2.56 -26.98 16.84
C SER A 919 2.09 -26.50 18.20
N GLU A 920 2.80 -26.89 19.26
CA GLU A 920 2.75 -26.21 20.54
C GLU A 920 3.16 -24.76 20.26
N ASP A 921 2.17 -23.91 19.96
CA ASP A 921 2.33 -22.49 20.13
C ASP A 921 2.58 -22.33 21.63
N VAL A 922 3.86 -22.18 22.00
CA VAL A 922 4.28 -21.66 23.30
C VAL A 922 3.79 -20.22 23.32
N SER A 923 2.48 -20.07 23.53
CA SER A 923 1.80 -18.84 23.77
C SER A 923 2.13 -18.48 25.21
N ASP A 924 2.87 -17.39 25.41
CA ASP A 924 2.91 -16.73 26.72
C ASP A 924 1.45 -16.48 27.14
N GLU A 925 0.95 -17.28 28.09
CA GLU A 925 -0.43 -17.19 28.56
C GLU A 925 -0.57 -15.92 29.39
N TRP A 926 -1.21 -14.89 28.84
CA TRP A 926 -1.46 -13.70 29.64
C TRP A 926 -2.59 -13.99 30.64
N VAL A 927 -2.37 -13.64 31.91
CA VAL A 927 -3.41 -13.74 32.95
C VAL A 927 -4.52 -12.74 32.65
N LEU A 928 -5.78 -13.19 32.62
CA LEU A 928 -6.95 -12.34 32.37
C LEU A 928 -7.80 -12.18 33.63
N SER A 929 -8.30 -10.96 33.87
CA SER A 929 -9.17 -10.66 35.00
C SER A 929 -10.39 -9.84 34.64
N PHE A 930 -11.39 -9.90 35.50
CA PHE A 930 -12.56 -9.04 35.45
C PHE A 930 -12.39 -7.80 36.27
N MET A 931 -12.93 -6.70 35.75
CA MET A 931 -13.10 -5.47 36.49
C MET A 931 -14.55 -4.98 36.36
N PRO A 932 -15.18 -4.55 37.46
CA PRO A 932 -16.48 -3.89 37.41
C PRO A 932 -16.36 -2.56 36.67
N VAL A 933 -17.46 -2.14 36.05
CA VAL A 933 -17.57 -0.87 35.35
C VAL A 933 -18.60 -0.01 36.10
N ASP A 934 -18.24 1.22 36.41
CA ASP A 934 -19.16 2.19 37.00
C ASP A 934 -20.10 2.73 35.92
N SER A 935 -21.39 2.42 36.06
CA SER A 935 -22.43 2.89 35.15
C SER A 935 -22.62 4.42 35.13
N GLY A 936 -22.14 5.12 36.16
CA GLY A 936 -22.17 6.59 36.26
C GLY A 936 -21.03 7.29 35.51
N LEU A 937 -19.95 6.57 35.17
CA LEU A 937 -18.80 7.12 34.49
C LEU A 937 -18.82 6.79 32.99
N VAL A 938 -18.56 7.80 32.16
CA VAL A 938 -18.49 7.64 30.69
C VAL A 938 -17.03 7.73 30.27
N GLN A 939 -16.63 6.85 29.35
CA GLN A 939 -15.25 6.81 28.85
C GLN A 939 -14.77 8.19 28.40
N PRO A 940 -13.53 8.57 28.77
CA PRO A 940 -12.92 9.83 28.36
C PRO A 940 -12.98 10.06 26.84
N SER A 941 -13.33 11.29 26.45
CA SER A 941 -13.38 11.74 25.06
C SER A 941 -11.98 11.82 24.42
N LEU A 942 -11.90 12.15 23.13
CA LEU A 942 -10.59 12.49 22.52
C LEU A 942 -10.00 13.76 23.13
N THR A 943 -10.82 14.77 23.44
CA THR A 943 -10.38 16.06 23.98
C THR A 943 -9.78 15.94 25.38
N SER A 944 -10.33 15.08 26.24
CA SER A 944 -9.77 14.87 27.58
C SER A 944 -8.35 14.28 27.53
N ARG A 945 -8.04 13.51 26.49
CA ARG A 945 -6.73 12.87 26.24
C ARG A 945 -5.74 13.76 25.48
N LEU A 946 -6.13 14.99 25.17
CA LEU A 946 -5.22 16.01 24.68
C LEU A 946 -4.57 16.69 25.87
N GLN A 947 -3.25 16.56 25.98
CA GLN A 947 -2.47 17.18 27.04
C GLN A 947 -1.52 18.23 26.44
N PRO A 948 -1.52 19.47 26.94
CA PRO A 948 -0.50 20.42 26.52
C PRO A 948 0.86 20.02 27.08
N ASP A 949 1.90 20.23 26.29
CA ASP A 949 3.31 20.02 26.65
C ASP A 949 4.09 21.27 26.24
N VAL A 950 3.97 22.30 27.08
CA VAL A 950 4.46 23.67 26.81
C VAL A 950 5.99 23.75 26.76
N ILE A 951 6.68 22.77 27.35
CA ILE A 951 8.14 22.73 27.43
C ILE A 951 8.79 22.10 26.19
N ARG A 952 8.01 21.36 25.38
CA ARG A 952 8.57 20.67 24.22
C ARG A 952 9.16 21.67 23.21
N PRO A 953 10.40 21.45 22.74
CA PRO A 953 11.00 22.34 21.76
C PRO A 953 10.30 22.24 20.40
N PRO A 954 10.37 23.32 19.58
CA PRO A 954 9.85 23.31 18.22
C PRO A 954 10.39 22.13 17.40
N PRO A 955 9.56 21.51 16.56
CA PRO A 955 10.00 20.40 15.72
C PRO A 955 11.16 20.85 14.82
N SER A 956 12.27 20.12 14.85
CA SER A 956 13.46 20.47 14.06
C SER A 956 13.16 20.44 12.56
N PRO A 957 13.69 21.39 11.77
CA PRO A 957 13.53 21.39 10.32
C PRO A 957 14.15 20.12 9.73
N ASN A 958 13.49 19.53 8.72
CA ASN A 958 14.04 18.37 8.03
C ASN A 958 15.34 18.77 7.32
N ARG A 959 16.45 18.08 7.61
CA ARG A 959 17.80 18.34 7.06
C ARG A 959 17.89 18.33 5.52
N SER A 960 16.89 17.83 4.82
CA SER A 960 16.89 17.70 3.36
C SER A 960 16.44 18.96 2.61
N ASP A 961 15.79 19.93 3.27
CA ASP A 961 15.40 21.19 2.61
C ASP A 961 15.51 22.39 3.58
N PRO A 962 16.56 23.22 3.47
CA PRO A 962 16.74 24.41 4.30
C PRO A 962 15.64 25.47 4.14
N SER A 963 14.77 25.33 3.13
CA SER A 963 13.68 26.28 2.83
C SER A 963 12.33 25.91 3.43
N ILE A 964 12.21 24.76 4.11
CA ILE A 964 10.92 24.19 4.53
C ILE A 964 10.72 24.29 6.06
N GLU A 965 9.69 25.05 6.44
CA GLU A 965 9.03 25.09 7.74
C GLU A 965 9.95 25.32 8.95
N LEU A 966 10.39 26.57 9.11
CA LEU A 966 10.96 27.03 10.38
C LEU A 966 9.83 27.13 11.41
N TYR A 967 9.90 26.27 12.42
CA TYR A 967 9.11 26.38 13.65
C TYR A 967 9.95 27.10 14.72
N VAL A 968 9.33 28.02 15.44
CA VAL A 968 9.89 28.75 16.57
C VAL A 968 9.02 28.56 17.81
N ALA A 969 9.55 28.89 18.98
CA ALA A 969 8.80 28.88 20.23
C ALA A 969 7.59 29.84 20.18
N ALA A 970 6.60 29.63 21.05
CA ALA A 970 5.40 30.44 21.12
C ALA A 970 5.70 31.94 21.37
N GLU A 971 6.75 32.24 22.13
CA GLU A 971 7.20 33.62 22.41
C GLU A 971 7.53 34.41 21.13
N ASN A 972 7.91 33.71 20.05
CA ASN A 972 8.30 34.31 18.78
C ASN A 972 7.14 34.41 17.77
N ILE A 973 5.89 34.14 18.19
CA ILE A 973 4.71 34.32 17.34
C ILE A 973 4.44 35.82 17.19
N THR A 974 4.50 36.30 15.95
CA THR A 974 4.41 37.74 15.66
C THR A 974 2.99 38.21 15.32
N ARG A 975 2.11 37.32 14.87
CA ARG A 975 0.73 37.66 14.47
C ARG A 975 -0.16 36.43 14.32
N GLY A 976 -1.48 36.64 14.38
CA GLY A 976 -2.48 35.62 14.05
C GLY A 976 -2.51 35.23 12.58
N TRP A 977 -3.20 34.14 12.27
CA TRP A 977 -3.50 33.78 10.88
C TRP A 977 -4.48 34.77 10.26
N ILE A 978 -4.13 35.26 9.07
CA ILE A 978 -5.09 35.98 8.24
C ILE A 978 -5.89 34.92 7.48
N HIS A 979 -7.03 34.53 8.04
CA HIS A 979 -8.00 33.69 7.34
C HIS A 979 -8.72 34.56 6.31
N LYS A 980 -8.20 34.61 5.08
CA LYS A 980 -8.96 35.20 3.97
C LYS A 980 -10.28 34.42 3.86
N THR A 981 -11.43 35.11 3.95
CA THR A 981 -12.67 34.58 3.34
C THR A 981 -12.30 34.11 1.94
N PRO A 982 -12.72 32.92 1.49
CA PRO A 982 -12.20 32.33 0.26
C PRO A 982 -12.62 33.17 -0.96
N THR A 983 -11.83 34.19 -1.26
CA THR A 983 -11.76 34.93 -2.53
C THR A 983 -10.68 34.29 -3.38
N GLU A 984 -10.90 34.29 -4.69
CA GLU A 984 -10.55 33.23 -5.65
C GLU A 984 -9.05 32.90 -5.87
N ASP A 985 -8.09 33.60 -5.26
CA ASP A 985 -6.74 33.67 -5.87
C ASP A 985 -5.49 33.32 -5.06
N ASP A 986 -5.56 32.89 -3.79
CA ASP A 986 -4.35 32.41 -3.11
C ASP A 986 -4.56 31.03 -2.48
N ASP A 987 -3.95 29.99 -3.06
CA ASP A 987 -3.24 28.95 -2.29
C ASP A 987 -2.51 27.97 -3.21
N ILE A 988 -1.25 28.32 -3.51
CA ILE A 988 -0.26 27.41 -4.08
C ILE A 988 0.54 26.76 -2.94
N SER A 989 0.68 25.44 -3.10
CA SER A 989 1.56 24.49 -2.41
C SER A 989 1.09 23.97 -1.05
N SER A 990 0.42 22.83 -1.03
CA SER A 990 0.53 21.90 0.09
C SER A 990 1.96 21.35 0.10
N VAL A 991 2.79 21.76 1.07
CA VAL A 991 4.00 20.99 1.40
C VAL A 991 3.54 19.86 2.27
N ILE A 992 3.81 18.67 1.79
CA ILE A 992 3.37 17.43 2.36
C ILE A 992 4.56 16.93 3.18
N SER A 993 4.49 17.08 4.50
CA SER A 993 5.42 16.40 5.41
C SER A 993 5.05 14.91 5.44
N ARG A 994 5.64 14.12 4.54
CA ARG A 994 5.48 12.66 4.48
C ARG A 994 6.57 11.99 5.29
N ARG A 995 6.50 12.09 6.62
CA ARG A 995 7.26 11.14 7.47
C ARG A 995 6.62 9.75 7.36
N ALA A 996 7.41 8.74 7.02
CA ALA A 996 7.25 7.48 7.73
C ALA A 996 7.65 7.75 9.19
N PRO A 997 7.02 7.14 10.21
CA PRO A 997 7.63 7.16 11.53
C PRO A 997 9.09 6.74 11.39
N HIS A 998 10.02 7.61 11.82
CA HIS A 998 11.36 7.16 12.15
C HIS A 998 11.21 6.31 13.41
N ALA A 999 10.86 5.04 13.22
CA ALA A 999 11.11 4.04 14.23
C ALA A 999 12.55 3.58 14.01
N TYR A 1000 13.39 3.79 15.00
CA TYR A 1000 14.66 3.09 15.09
C TYR A 1000 14.38 1.59 14.90
N SER A 1001 15.09 0.98 13.96
CA SER A 1001 15.05 -0.45 13.69
C SER A 1001 15.35 -1.22 14.98
N ARG A 1002 14.32 -1.84 15.59
CA ARG A 1002 14.45 -2.82 16.70
C ARG A 1002 14.42 -4.29 16.27
N ILE A 1003 14.45 -4.60 14.98
CA ILE A 1003 14.86 -5.93 14.53
C ILE A 1003 15.97 -5.68 13.53
N ARG A 1004 17.21 -5.58 14.03
CA ARG A 1004 18.39 -5.55 13.17
C ARG A 1004 18.71 -7.01 12.83
N PRO A 1005 19.17 -7.33 11.60
CA PRO A 1005 19.86 -8.60 11.39
C PRO A 1005 20.96 -8.70 12.46
N ASN A 1006 21.20 -9.89 13.03
CA ASN A 1006 22.27 -10.12 14.02
C ASN A 1006 23.47 -9.25 13.67
N VAL A 1007 23.67 -8.16 14.43
CA VAL A 1007 24.68 -7.13 14.14
C VAL A 1007 26.07 -7.71 14.38
N ASP A 1008 26.11 -8.87 15.03
CA ASP A 1008 27.28 -9.48 15.60
C ASP A 1008 27.48 -10.88 15.00
N THR A 1009 27.83 -10.91 13.72
CA THR A 1009 28.30 -12.09 13.02
C THR A 1009 29.82 -12.05 12.93
N ILE A 1010 30.45 -13.19 12.66
CA ILE A 1010 31.89 -13.27 12.35
C ILE A 1010 32.29 -12.22 11.31
N GLU A 1011 31.45 -12.00 10.29
CA GLU A 1011 31.75 -11.05 9.23
C GLU A 1011 31.60 -9.58 9.64
N THR A 1012 30.64 -9.24 10.50
CA THR A 1012 30.55 -7.86 11.02
C THR A 1012 31.69 -7.55 11.97
N ARG A 1013 32.15 -8.50 12.80
CA ARG A 1013 33.34 -8.33 13.64
C ARG A 1013 34.62 -8.17 12.84
N ARG A 1014 34.80 -8.96 11.76
CA ARG A 1014 35.92 -8.76 10.81
C ARG A 1014 35.90 -7.37 10.17
N LYS A 1015 34.72 -6.90 9.74
CA LYS A 1015 34.55 -5.55 9.18
C LYS A 1015 34.83 -4.46 10.20
N GLU A 1016 34.46 -4.67 11.46
CA GLU A 1016 34.70 -3.72 12.54
C GLU A 1016 36.19 -3.61 12.89
N ILE A 1017 36.89 -4.74 13.04
CA ILE A 1017 38.35 -4.75 13.23
C ILE A 1017 39.06 -4.03 12.07
N LEU A 1018 38.65 -4.28 10.83
CA LEU A 1018 39.20 -3.58 9.66
C LEU A 1018 38.92 -2.07 9.70
N ARG A 1019 37.71 -1.68 10.13
CA ARG A 1019 37.31 -0.28 10.27
C ARG A 1019 38.14 0.42 11.34
N ILE A 1020 38.33 -0.21 12.50
CA ILE A 1020 39.15 0.29 13.60
C ILE A 1020 40.60 0.44 13.15
N ALA A 1021 41.16 -0.57 12.48
CA ALA A 1021 42.51 -0.51 11.93
C ALA A 1021 42.68 0.66 10.94
N THR A 1022 41.71 0.84 10.03
CA THR A 1022 41.75 1.92 9.04
C THR A 1022 41.63 3.29 9.68
N ALA A 1023 40.74 3.42 10.68
CA ALA A 1023 40.58 4.64 11.45
C ALA A 1023 41.84 4.99 12.25
N ALA A 1024 42.45 4.01 12.92
CA ALA A 1024 43.71 4.18 13.64
C ALA A 1024 44.84 4.58 12.70
N LYS A 1025 44.99 3.95 11.52
CA LYS A 1025 45.96 4.35 10.48
C LYS A 1025 45.76 5.80 10.01
N TYR A 1026 44.51 6.25 9.86
CA TYR A 1026 44.20 7.63 9.52
C TYR A 1026 44.55 8.59 10.66
N LEU A 1027 44.13 8.27 11.89
CA LEU A 1027 44.33 9.12 13.06
C LEU A 1027 45.80 9.24 13.46
N ALA A 1028 46.60 8.18 13.30
CA ALA A 1028 48.05 8.22 13.46
C ALA A 1028 48.71 9.28 12.54
N ARG A 1029 48.16 9.46 11.32
CA ARG A 1029 48.66 10.46 10.37
C ARG A 1029 48.19 11.87 10.67
N THR A 1030 46.98 12.04 11.21
CA THR A 1030 46.37 13.36 11.41
C THR A 1030 46.49 13.91 12.83
N SER A 1031 46.79 13.07 13.82
CA SER A 1031 46.82 13.44 15.24
C SER A 1031 48.04 12.82 15.94
N PRO A 1032 49.20 13.51 15.93
CA PRO A 1032 50.45 12.97 16.50
C PRO A 1032 50.39 12.75 18.02
N HIS A 1033 49.46 13.41 18.72
CA HIS A 1033 49.29 13.30 20.18
C HIS A 1033 49.02 11.86 20.69
N TYR A 1034 48.49 10.97 19.86
CA TYR A 1034 48.16 9.59 20.24
C TYR A 1034 48.72 8.55 19.25
N ASP A 1035 49.76 8.91 18.50
CA ASP A 1035 50.36 8.04 17.47
C ASP A 1035 50.79 6.68 18.03
N SER A 1036 51.33 6.62 19.24
CA SER A 1036 51.69 5.36 19.90
C SER A 1036 50.51 4.43 20.16
N LEU A 1037 49.37 4.96 20.63
CA LEU A 1037 48.13 4.20 20.83
C LEU A 1037 47.56 3.72 19.50
N PHE A 1038 47.56 4.58 18.48
CA PHE A 1038 47.03 4.21 17.17
C PHE A 1038 47.87 3.13 16.49
N ARG A 1039 49.20 3.17 16.63
CA ARG A 1039 50.09 2.10 16.15
C ARG A 1039 49.89 0.79 16.90
N GLU A 1040 49.67 0.84 18.20
CA GLU A 1040 49.32 -0.33 19.02
C GLU A 1040 48.00 -0.95 18.54
N ILE A 1041 46.95 -0.15 18.36
CA ILE A 1041 45.65 -0.61 17.84
C ILE A 1041 45.80 -1.23 16.44
N VAL A 1042 46.61 -0.63 15.57
CA VAL A 1042 46.90 -1.18 14.24
C VAL A 1042 47.57 -2.54 14.33
N SER A 1043 48.56 -2.69 15.22
CA SER A 1043 49.26 -3.95 15.46
C SER A 1043 48.32 -5.04 15.98
N ILE A 1044 47.41 -4.71 16.91
CA ILE A 1044 46.43 -5.65 17.45
C ILE A 1044 45.45 -6.10 16.36
N CYS A 1045 45.11 -5.21 15.41
CA CYS A 1045 44.21 -5.54 14.30
C CYS A 1045 44.89 -6.33 13.16
N GLU A 1046 46.22 -6.46 13.15
CA GLU A 1046 46.97 -7.17 12.12
C GLU A 1046 47.03 -8.67 12.45
N TYR A 1047 45.93 -9.38 12.17
CA TYR A 1047 45.89 -10.84 12.22
C TYR A 1047 46.04 -11.46 10.82
N ASP A 1048 46.60 -12.66 10.77
CA ASP A 1048 46.81 -13.39 9.52
C ASP A 1048 45.46 -13.89 8.96
N ARG A 1049 45.09 -13.40 7.78
CA ARG A 1049 43.81 -13.73 7.11
C ARG A 1049 43.79 -15.16 6.57
N SER A 1050 44.91 -15.86 6.57
CA SER A 1050 45.01 -17.26 6.10
C SER A 1050 44.60 -18.28 7.17
N ILE A 1051 44.47 -17.88 8.43
CA ILE A 1051 44.08 -18.76 9.54
C ILE A 1051 42.53 -18.80 9.61
N PRO A 1052 41.90 -19.98 9.74
CA PRO A 1052 40.46 -20.06 9.98
C PRO A 1052 40.13 -19.38 11.31
N VAL A 1053 39.45 -18.23 11.24
CA VAL A 1053 39.15 -17.44 12.43
C VAL A 1053 37.76 -17.78 12.97
N ASP A 1054 37.73 -18.30 14.19
CA ASP A 1054 36.51 -18.52 14.97
C ASP A 1054 36.01 -17.25 15.67
N GLU A 1055 34.88 -17.38 16.34
CA GLU A 1055 34.19 -16.27 16.99
C GLU A 1055 34.98 -15.69 18.17
N GLU A 1056 35.63 -16.56 18.93
CA GLU A 1056 36.34 -16.27 20.17
C GLU A 1056 37.63 -15.48 19.91
N TYR A 1057 38.34 -15.80 18.83
CA TYR A 1057 39.54 -15.08 18.41
C TYR A 1057 39.26 -13.62 18.02
N LEU A 1058 38.17 -13.35 17.29
CA LEU A 1058 37.80 -11.97 16.91
C LEU A 1058 37.41 -11.13 18.14
N LEU A 1059 36.78 -11.77 19.13
CA LEU A 1059 36.45 -11.13 20.40
C LEU A 1059 37.71 -10.82 21.21
N ALA A 1060 38.69 -11.72 21.24
CA ALA A 1060 39.98 -11.48 21.89
C ALA A 1060 40.67 -10.23 21.31
N ILE A 1061 40.69 -10.07 19.98
CA ILE A 1061 41.24 -8.88 19.31
C ILE A 1061 40.52 -7.60 19.77
N LEU A 1062 39.18 -7.60 19.77
CA LEU A 1062 38.41 -6.44 20.21
C LEU A 1062 38.62 -6.13 21.70
N HIS A 1063 38.82 -7.15 22.52
CA HIS A 1063 39.16 -7.01 23.93
C HIS A 1063 40.54 -6.39 24.12
N GLU A 1064 41.55 -6.82 23.37
CA GLU A 1064 42.89 -6.23 23.41
C GLU A 1064 42.90 -4.76 22.97
N ILE A 1065 42.11 -4.41 21.93
CA ILE A 1065 41.92 -3.01 21.50
C ILE A 1065 41.32 -2.18 22.64
N ARG A 1066 40.29 -2.71 23.32
CA ARG A 1066 39.68 -2.04 24.47
C ARG A 1066 40.72 -1.80 25.57
N GLU A 1067 41.51 -2.81 25.92
CA GLU A 1067 42.54 -2.70 26.95
C GLU A 1067 43.61 -1.67 26.56
N ALA A 1068 44.07 -1.67 25.32
CA ALA A 1068 45.02 -0.67 24.82
C ALA A 1068 44.49 0.76 24.98
N ILE A 1069 43.22 0.99 24.63
CA ILE A 1069 42.55 2.29 24.82
C ILE A 1069 42.44 2.64 26.31
N LEU A 1070 42.04 1.68 27.14
CA LEU A 1070 41.83 1.90 28.58
C LEU A 1070 43.13 2.07 29.37
N ARG A 1071 44.31 1.71 28.87
CA ARG A 1071 45.58 1.98 29.57
C ARG A 1071 45.93 3.47 29.65
N LYS A 1072 45.33 4.32 28.80
CA LYS A 1072 45.64 5.76 28.77
C LYS A 1072 44.60 6.59 29.56
N PRO A 1073 45.01 7.61 30.32
CA PRO A 1073 44.12 8.36 31.20
C PRO A 1073 43.10 9.24 30.47
N GLU A 1074 43.43 9.81 29.31
CA GLU A 1074 42.53 10.68 28.54
C GLU A 1074 41.40 9.89 27.82
N PRO A 1075 41.66 8.74 27.19
CA PRO A 1075 40.60 7.87 26.68
C PRO A 1075 39.71 7.28 27.78
N ARG A 1076 40.22 7.07 29.01
CA ARG A 1076 39.36 6.72 30.18
C ARG A 1076 38.35 7.82 30.49
N GLN A 1077 38.75 9.10 30.42
CA GLN A 1077 37.83 10.23 30.59
C GLN A 1077 36.80 10.29 29.45
N LEU A 1078 37.21 10.09 28.19
CA LEU A 1078 36.29 10.00 27.06
C LEU A 1078 35.34 8.80 27.19
N TRP A 1079 35.83 7.65 27.64
CA TRP A 1079 35.05 6.45 27.92
C TRP A 1079 33.99 6.70 29.01
N LYS A 1080 34.35 7.44 30.07
CA LYS A 1080 33.42 7.92 31.10
C LYS A 1080 32.40 8.92 30.54
N LEU A 1081 32.82 9.90 29.74
CA LEU A 1081 31.94 10.91 29.12
C LEU A 1081 30.93 10.28 28.15
N LEU A 1082 31.34 9.23 27.45
CA LEU A 1082 30.48 8.49 26.51
C LEU A 1082 29.62 7.42 27.22
N LEU A 1083 29.65 7.29 28.55
CA LEU A 1083 28.92 6.27 29.28
C LEU A 1083 27.43 6.25 28.93
N ASN A 1084 26.75 7.41 28.94
CA ASN A 1084 25.33 7.50 28.60
C ASN A 1084 25.05 7.09 27.14
N THR A 1085 25.97 7.39 26.22
CA THR A 1085 25.87 6.97 24.81
C THR A 1085 26.09 5.46 24.67
N ARG A 1086 27.03 4.89 25.44
CA ARG A 1086 27.30 3.44 25.49
C ARG A 1086 26.14 2.66 26.12
N LEU A 1087 25.54 3.18 27.19
CA LEU A 1087 24.34 2.62 27.81
C LEU A 1087 23.15 2.65 26.84
N SER A 1088 22.96 3.75 26.11
CA SER A 1088 21.96 3.80 25.03
C SER A 1088 22.27 2.90 23.82
N SER A 1089 23.52 2.43 23.72
CA SER A 1089 23.97 1.50 22.68
C SER A 1089 23.94 0.03 23.14
N ALA A 1090 23.76 -0.25 24.43
CA ALA A 1090 23.62 -1.61 24.97
C ALA A 1090 22.39 -2.33 24.41
N ASP A 1091 21.35 -1.56 24.08
CA ASP A 1091 20.14 -1.99 23.35
C ASP A 1091 20.44 -2.56 21.94
N LEU A 1092 21.69 -2.50 21.48
CA LEU A 1092 22.15 -3.00 20.19
C LEU A 1092 22.90 -4.35 20.26
N LEU A 1093 23.21 -4.82 21.47
CA LEU A 1093 23.96 -6.05 21.74
C LEU A 1093 23.00 -7.23 22.00
N ASN A 1094 23.44 -8.47 21.75
CA ASN A 1094 22.69 -9.68 22.13
C ASN A 1094 22.73 -9.88 23.66
N ILE A 1095 21.90 -10.79 24.19
CA ILE A 1095 21.71 -10.99 25.63
C ILE A 1095 23.03 -11.33 26.35
N ASP A 1096 23.87 -12.17 25.72
CA ASP A 1096 25.15 -12.56 26.31
C ASP A 1096 26.15 -11.40 26.33
N ASN A 1097 26.25 -10.59 25.27
CA ASN A 1097 27.10 -9.41 25.25
C ASN A 1097 26.55 -8.25 26.07
N GLN A 1098 25.23 -8.18 26.28
CA GLN A 1098 24.65 -7.28 27.29
C GLN A 1098 25.06 -7.72 28.69
N ARG A 1099 25.04 -9.03 28.99
CA ARG A 1099 25.57 -9.57 30.26
C ARG A 1099 27.06 -9.27 30.41
N SER A 1100 27.89 -9.53 29.40
CA SER A 1100 29.32 -9.23 29.44
C SER A 1100 29.60 -7.73 29.55
N LEU A 1101 28.81 -6.87 28.88
CA LEU A 1101 28.90 -5.42 29.03
C LEU A 1101 28.55 -4.97 30.46
N ARG A 1102 27.53 -5.58 31.08
CA ARG A 1102 27.15 -5.32 32.48
C ARG A 1102 28.16 -5.88 33.48
N GLN A 1103 28.82 -6.99 33.17
CA GLN A 1103 29.88 -7.60 33.99
C GLN A 1103 31.23 -6.86 33.88
N ALA A 1104 31.50 -6.24 32.73
CA ALA A 1104 32.70 -5.48 32.46
C ALA A 1104 32.61 -4.00 32.88
N GLN A 1105 31.44 -3.57 33.36
CA GLN A 1105 31.13 -2.28 33.99
C GLN A 1105 31.26 -2.42 35.50
#